data_AF-A0A836HJE7-F1
#
_entry.id   AF-A0A836HJE7-F1
#
_cell.length_a   1.000
_cell.length_b   1.000
_cell.length_c   1.000
_cell.angle_alpha   90.00
_cell.angle_beta   90.00
_cell.angle_gamma   90.00
#
_symmetry.space_group_name_H-M   'P 1'
#
loop_
_entity.id
_entity.type
_entity.pdbx_description
1 polymer ?
#
loop_
_entity_poly.entity_id
_entity_poly.type
_entity_poly.pdbx_seq_one_letter_code
_entity_poly.pdbx_strand_id
1 'polypeptide(L)'
;MSSRYTVPRQQRFSWWPALLVMTLYASSVLLFTSSMLSTSTVMRTVATEPCRETLVPPLDQVVLIVIDAMRPDFVLSALRPFARSGGQCTEHGDTFGQQRSDDIYTGPTLRYMEESLRSRRSAAVAFFLVADAPTTTAQRIKAIATGTMPAFLEAGSNFNSEAIVLDSIVGQMNGSAVLLGDDTWERLFPNTRARRHWKKAVGILSFDVADFDTNDDAVLAELYGVLAAETPEAVSKAGAASHAGAVQQEGHARLVVGHFLGIDHVGHRFDSDNPFMKGKILQLDQMLRNVSRTLRERSTAMNTMLLVLGDHGMTNSGDHGGNSAQETDTFLFVEYFTGTEVDATHAHPLSSPGANLARAQGLIERRWQDGVDTEFDRLRSCHARADVPHDRLGAAYQVDVTSTIAMLLGKPIPYSNFGRIIPEVVVLANASADIDAAEQCNLRQLQRYFQESDMKVPRNASWMTPGMSVARQLAEMSLYLRRVRTDMSRPGMFLGSTGLLLCAMSLLWSPTIRAHVLPGSGAGWIMRWTALALLLRLCTSFSNSFVVNEDSEVLGLLSSLLVLLLVPRVVAWWAPQRSSRAGLSPGDRVKLLTARSSAFSRHGDGTRRIGIALQRDTLFLGFLLLGLRMGVPMLLRYRAHATHTVDTESAMDRALLQLPAGLLCERVGILVGGFAWSVLYPHHVRRITVAATCLFLAVVYQAPVTHHVVPLVCIAAYPLAWKWAVSPAVLPRRPRSSRRSLIASPGHAAYAYLVFVLWLSSLCDKRVATAIVVALYGTILPRLCCLLRIEPVLTQAAVLHLAAFVAFFAEGHQCMLNTIDWNSSFVGMPGYNMYAGGVLVLCRTFHAFLLVPLALRVCHGVTAGTAHESHDDAAGTVRTRDITIGSAPGEDASQRTTAESSVAARPPAPRAAVSATVTVALYAYIMLAQSAISCFNGYIQKAHLMLFPIFCPKLIFDGVIALLTCAVALATLLFPS
;
A
#
# COMPACT_ATOMS: atom_id res chain seq x y z
N MET A 1 43.86 50.93 -22.94
CA MET A 1 42.45 51.04 -22.49
C MET A 1 42.06 49.73 -21.80
N SER A 2 41.81 49.75 -20.49
CA SER A 2 41.40 48.56 -19.75
C SER A 2 39.94 48.21 -20.05
N SER A 3 39.70 47.08 -20.70
CA SER A 3 38.37 46.45 -20.73
C SER A 3 38.21 45.66 -19.42
N ARG A 4 37.39 46.19 -18.51
CA ARG A 4 36.93 45.49 -17.32
C ARG A 4 36.03 44.34 -17.78
N TYR A 5 36.51 43.11 -17.68
CA TYR A 5 35.63 41.94 -17.65
C TYR A 5 34.77 42.04 -16.39
N THR A 6 33.54 42.51 -16.55
CA THR A 6 32.50 42.42 -15.54
C THR A 6 32.16 40.94 -15.34
N VAL A 7 32.55 40.40 -14.19
CA VAL A 7 32.02 39.12 -13.69
C VAL A 7 30.49 39.22 -13.71
N PRO A 8 29.76 38.28 -14.34
CA PRO A 8 28.30 38.32 -14.29
C PRO A 8 27.86 38.24 -12.83
N ARG A 9 27.09 39.25 -12.42
CA ARG A 9 26.34 39.29 -11.16
C ARG A 9 25.76 37.89 -10.93
N GLN A 10 26.02 37.28 -9.77
CA GLN A 10 25.24 36.11 -9.30
C GLN A 10 23.76 36.45 -9.53
N GLN A 11 23.13 35.83 -10.53
CA GLN A 11 21.69 35.91 -10.70
C GLN A 11 21.11 35.38 -9.39
N ARG A 12 20.51 36.27 -8.61
CA ARG A 12 19.74 35.86 -7.44
C ARG A 12 18.68 34.90 -7.95
N PHE A 13 18.78 33.63 -7.54
CA PHE A 13 17.78 32.62 -7.84
C PHE A 13 16.44 33.16 -7.32
N SER A 14 15.51 33.48 -8.23
CA SER A 14 14.18 33.91 -7.85
C SER A 14 13.41 32.66 -7.45
N TRP A 15 12.92 32.62 -6.21
CA TRP A 15 12.20 31.47 -5.65
C TRP A 15 10.74 31.42 -6.07
N TRP A 16 10.23 32.52 -6.64
CA TRP A 16 8.84 32.66 -7.08
C TRP A 16 8.40 31.59 -8.09
N PRO A 17 9.17 31.22 -9.11
CA PRO A 17 8.80 30.13 -10.02
C PRO A 17 8.73 28.77 -9.32
N ALA A 18 9.65 28.49 -8.38
CA ALA A 18 9.64 27.23 -7.63
C ALA A 18 8.43 27.15 -6.70
N LEU A 19 8.11 28.24 -5.99
CA LEU A 19 6.91 28.32 -5.17
C LEU A 19 5.63 28.18 -6.01
N LEU A 20 5.56 28.82 -7.17
CA LEU A 20 4.41 28.72 -8.09
C LEU A 20 4.22 27.27 -8.57
N VAL A 21 5.29 26.60 -9.00
CA VAL A 21 5.24 25.18 -9.40
C VAL A 21 4.83 24.28 -8.24
N MET A 22 5.30 24.55 -7.02
CA MET A 22 4.91 23.79 -5.83
C MET A 22 3.44 24.00 -5.46
N THR A 23 2.93 25.23 -5.53
CA THR A 23 1.52 25.53 -5.27
C THR A 23 0.62 24.91 -6.34
N LEU A 24 1.01 24.99 -7.62
CA LEU A 24 0.29 24.34 -8.70
C LEU A 24 0.30 22.82 -8.52
N TYR A 25 1.45 22.25 -8.16
CA TYR A 25 1.60 20.81 -7.92
C TYR A 25 0.70 20.35 -6.77
N ALA A 26 0.80 21.00 -5.61
CA ALA A 26 -0.04 20.69 -4.44
C ALA A 26 -1.53 20.82 -4.76
N SER A 27 -1.93 21.88 -5.46
CA SER A 27 -3.33 22.08 -5.89
C SER A 27 -3.78 21.00 -6.86
N SER A 28 -2.89 20.55 -7.76
CA SER A 28 -3.18 19.49 -8.75
C SER A 28 -3.28 18.11 -8.09
N VAL A 29 -2.42 17.79 -7.13
CA VAL A 29 -2.51 16.57 -6.30
C VAL A 29 -3.80 16.58 -5.50
N LEU A 30 -4.12 17.68 -4.81
CA LEU A 30 -5.35 17.82 -4.03
C LEU A 30 -6.58 17.65 -4.93
N LEU A 31 -6.63 18.33 -6.07
CA LEU A 31 -7.75 18.21 -7.01
C LEU A 31 -7.88 16.78 -7.56
N PHE A 32 -6.77 16.14 -7.93
CA PHE A 32 -6.77 14.76 -8.43
C PHE A 32 -7.30 13.78 -7.37
N THR A 33 -6.75 13.84 -6.16
CA THR A 33 -7.10 12.94 -5.05
C THR A 33 -8.50 13.20 -4.50
N SER A 34 -8.93 14.46 -4.33
CA SER A 34 -10.29 14.78 -3.91
C SER A 34 -11.34 14.34 -4.92
N SER A 35 -10.97 14.29 -6.21
CA SER A 35 -11.83 13.81 -7.29
C SER A 35 -11.99 12.29 -7.31
N MET A 36 -11.16 11.56 -6.58
CA MET A 36 -11.27 10.11 -6.37
C MET A 36 -12.13 9.77 -5.15
N LEU A 37 -12.44 10.74 -4.27
CA LEU A 37 -13.33 10.53 -3.13
C LEU A 37 -14.76 10.39 -3.63
N SER A 38 -15.50 9.41 -3.10
CA SER A 38 -16.93 9.28 -3.40
C SER A 38 -17.66 10.51 -2.91
N THR A 39 -18.45 11.13 -3.80
CA THR A 39 -19.24 12.34 -3.48
C THR A 39 -20.59 12.03 -2.84
N SER A 40 -20.99 10.76 -2.81
CA SER A 40 -22.22 10.32 -2.15
C SER A 40 -22.04 10.26 -0.63
N THR A 41 -23.05 10.66 0.13
CA THR A 41 -23.03 10.67 1.60
C THR A 41 -23.85 9.50 2.12
N VAL A 42 -23.23 8.62 2.91
CA VAL A 42 -23.97 7.58 3.64
C VAL A 42 -24.45 8.18 4.96
N MET A 43 -25.69 7.89 5.33
CA MET A 43 -26.32 8.47 6.52
C MET A 43 -25.99 7.61 7.74
N ARG A 44 -25.73 8.27 8.87
CA ARG A 44 -25.55 7.60 10.18
C ARG A 44 -26.88 7.33 10.90
N THR A 45 -28.00 7.70 10.27
CA THR A 45 -29.34 7.46 10.77
C THR A 45 -29.59 5.96 10.91
N VAL A 46 -30.23 5.57 12.00
CA VAL A 46 -30.63 4.18 12.26
C VAL A 46 -32.12 4.05 11.96
N ALA A 47 -32.49 3.05 11.17
CA ALA A 47 -33.88 2.76 10.87
C ALA A 47 -34.58 2.18 12.10
N THR A 48 -35.81 2.63 12.36
CA THR A 48 -36.60 2.26 13.54
C THR A 48 -37.90 1.52 13.20
N GLU A 49 -38.39 1.66 11.96
CA GLU A 49 -39.68 1.16 11.53
C GLU A 49 -39.53 -0.09 10.65
N PRO A 50 -40.04 -1.27 11.07
CA PRO A 50 -40.07 -2.46 10.24
C PRO A 50 -41.23 -2.41 9.22
N CYS A 51 -41.16 -3.26 8.20
CA CYS A 51 -42.20 -3.40 7.18
C CYS A 51 -43.42 -4.19 7.70
N ARG A 52 -44.29 -3.55 8.49
CA ARG A 52 -45.42 -4.23 9.16
C ARG A 52 -46.59 -4.61 8.24
N GLU A 53 -46.71 -3.97 7.09
CA GLU A 53 -47.85 -4.10 6.17
C GLU A 53 -47.78 -5.35 5.26
N THR A 54 -46.71 -6.14 5.35
CA THR A 54 -46.34 -7.15 4.32
C THR A 54 -46.90 -8.55 4.53
N LEU A 55 -47.61 -8.79 5.65
CA LEU A 55 -48.07 -10.12 6.07
C LEU A 55 -46.94 -11.17 6.10
N VAL A 56 -45.68 -10.74 6.23
CA VAL A 56 -44.52 -11.64 6.41
C VAL A 56 -44.38 -11.89 7.92
N PRO A 57 -44.80 -13.06 8.45
CA PRO A 57 -44.52 -13.39 9.83
C PRO A 57 -42.99 -13.50 10.00
N PRO A 58 -42.42 -12.88 11.05
CA PRO A 58 -41.00 -12.94 11.25
C PRO A 58 -40.57 -14.39 11.51
N LEU A 59 -39.52 -14.82 10.83
CA LEU A 59 -38.77 -16.02 11.19
C LEU A 59 -38.19 -15.88 12.59
N ASP A 60 -37.98 -17.02 13.22
CA ASP A 60 -37.41 -17.08 14.54
C ASP A 60 -35.87 -17.00 14.52
N GLN A 61 -35.23 -17.57 13.49
CA GLN A 61 -33.78 -17.57 13.33
C GLN A 61 -33.34 -17.58 11.85
N VAL A 62 -32.28 -16.81 11.56
CA VAL A 62 -31.50 -16.91 10.32
C VAL A 62 -30.09 -17.39 10.68
N VAL A 63 -29.64 -18.45 10.01
CA VAL A 63 -28.25 -18.94 10.08
C VAL A 63 -27.54 -18.49 8.81
N LEU A 64 -26.55 -17.62 8.96
CA LEU A 64 -25.77 -17.02 7.89
C LEU A 64 -24.36 -17.64 7.88
N ILE A 65 -24.11 -18.56 6.96
CA ILE A 65 -22.78 -19.11 6.72
C ILE A 65 -22.15 -18.32 5.58
N VAL A 66 -21.05 -17.64 5.88
CA VAL A 66 -20.23 -16.92 4.91
C VAL A 66 -18.98 -17.74 4.65
N ILE A 67 -18.67 -18.00 3.39
CA ILE A 67 -17.48 -18.73 2.96
C ILE A 67 -16.63 -17.77 2.12
N ASP A 68 -15.47 -17.37 2.64
CA ASP A 68 -14.58 -16.40 2.00
C ASP A 68 -14.18 -16.90 0.60
N ALA A 69 -14.34 -16.05 -0.41
CA ALA A 69 -13.98 -16.32 -1.80
C ALA A 69 -14.66 -17.55 -2.46
N MET A 70 -15.89 -17.89 -2.05
CA MET A 70 -16.64 -19.00 -2.65
C MET A 70 -17.11 -18.70 -4.07
N ARG A 71 -16.57 -19.45 -5.04
CA ARG A 71 -16.95 -19.35 -6.46
C ARG A 71 -18.14 -20.26 -6.83
N PRO A 72 -18.96 -19.90 -7.83
CA PRO A 72 -20.06 -20.74 -8.31
C PRO A 72 -19.65 -22.14 -8.73
N ASP A 73 -18.44 -22.30 -9.30
CA ASP A 73 -17.95 -23.61 -9.74
C ASP A 73 -17.48 -24.50 -8.57
N PHE A 74 -17.26 -23.94 -7.37
CA PHE A 74 -17.03 -24.73 -6.16
C PHE A 74 -18.32 -25.38 -5.68
N VAL A 75 -19.47 -24.81 -6.05
CA VAL A 75 -20.79 -25.32 -5.70
C VAL A 75 -21.34 -26.24 -6.78
N LEU A 76 -21.35 -25.77 -8.04
CA LEU A 76 -21.99 -26.45 -9.15
C LEU A 76 -20.96 -27.09 -10.07
N SER A 77 -20.92 -28.42 -10.07
CA SER A 77 -19.93 -29.19 -10.83
C SER A 77 -19.95 -28.89 -12.34
N ALA A 78 -21.12 -28.64 -12.91
CA ALA A 78 -21.28 -28.32 -14.33
C ALA A 78 -20.69 -26.96 -14.74
N LEU A 79 -20.38 -26.08 -13.77
CA LEU A 79 -19.77 -24.77 -14.03
C LEU A 79 -18.23 -24.78 -14.00
N ARG A 80 -17.60 -25.90 -13.62
CA ARG A 80 -16.14 -26.06 -13.60
C ARG A 80 -15.41 -25.68 -14.90
N PRO A 81 -15.95 -25.91 -16.11
CA PRO A 81 -15.28 -25.45 -17.33
C PRO A 81 -15.13 -23.92 -17.43
N PHE A 82 -16.05 -23.13 -16.84
CA PHE A 82 -16.03 -21.66 -16.87
C PHE A 82 -14.96 -21.06 -15.95
N ALA A 83 -14.57 -21.79 -14.91
CA ALA A 83 -13.41 -21.46 -14.08
C ALA A 83 -12.16 -21.19 -14.93
N ARG A 84 -11.92 -22.05 -15.93
CA ARG A 84 -10.69 -22.03 -16.72
C ARG A 84 -10.65 -20.91 -17.77
N SER A 85 -11.81 -20.39 -18.18
CA SER A 85 -11.91 -19.28 -19.15
C SER A 85 -11.87 -17.90 -18.51
N GLY A 86 -11.48 -17.78 -17.23
CA GLY A 86 -11.50 -16.49 -16.53
C GLY A 86 -12.89 -16.10 -16.02
N GLY A 87 -13.77 -17.09 -15.74
CA GLY A 87 -15.09 -16.91 -15.12
C GLY A 87 -16.13 -16.23 -16.00
N GLN A 88 -15.83 -16.03 -17.28
CA GLN A 88 -16.77 -15.41 -18.21
C GLN A 88 -17.77 -16.44 -18.74
N CYS A 89 -19.02 -16.27 -18.33
CA CYS A 89 -20.20 -16.93 -18.88
C CYS A 89 -20.57 -16.34 -20.26
N THR A 90 -19.66 -16.37 -21.26
CA THR A 90 -19.95 -15.83 -22.61
C THR A 90 -20.56 -16.89 -23.52
N GLU A 91 -21.44 -16.46 -24.43
CA GLU A 91 -22.12 -17.25 -25.47
C GLU A 91 -21.17 -17.88 -26.52
N HIS A 92 -19.89 -18.05 -26.24
CA HIS A 92 -19.00 -18.79 -27.14
C HIS A 92 -19.26 -20.31 -27.04
N GLY A 93 -20.43 -20.72 -27.52
CA GLY A 93 -20.57 -21.98 -28.21
C GLY A 93 -19.60 -21.97 -29.38
N ASP A 94 -18.50 -22.71 -29.26
CA ASP A 94 -17.86 -23.48 -30.34
C ASP A 94 -16.41 -23.87 -30.04
N THR A 95 -15.75 -23.32 -29.02
CA THR A 95 -14.39 -23.77 -28.64
C THR A 95 -14.35 -24.91 -27.62
N PHE A 96 -15.43 -25.16 -26.87
CA PHE A 96 -15.51 -26.29 -25.93
C PHE A 96 -15.80 -27.65 -26.62
N GLY A 97 -16.20 -27.65 -27.89
CA GLY A 97 -16.50 -28.88 -28.64
C GLY A 97 -15.27 -29.67 -29.08
N GLN A 98 -14.08 -29.06 -29.08
CA GLN A 98 -12.84 -29.70 -29.58
C GLN A 98 -11.81 -30.05 -28.51
N GLN A 99 -11.95 -29.58 -27.26
CA GLN A 99 -11.16 -30.09 -26.13
C GLN A 99 -11.87 -31.29 -25.49
N ARG A 100 -11.97 -32.37 -26.25
CA ARG A 100 -12.36 -33.66 -25.71
C ARG A 100 -11.17 -34.23 -24.94
N SER A 101 -11.44 -34.55 -23.66
CA SER A 101 -10.84 -35.65 -22.89
C SER A 101 -9.32 -35.72 -22.85
N ASP A 102 -8.69 -35.08 -21.86
CA ASP A 102 -7.53 -35.68 -21.15
C ASP A 102 -7.12 -34.97 -19.85
N ASP A 103 -7.70 -33.80 -19.49
CA ASP A 103 -7.34 -33.12 -18.23
C ASP A 103 -8.52 -32.40 -17.54
N ILE A 104 -9.65 -33.10 -17.40
CA ILE A 104 -10.82 -32.59 -16.65
C ILE A 104 -10.47 -32.58 -15.17
N TYR A 105 -10.35 -31.40 -14.56
CA TYR A 105 -10.30 -31.29 -13.10
C TYR A 105 -11.63 -31.80 -12.52
N THR A 106 -11.59 -32.96 -11.87
CA THR A 106 -12.72 -33.64 -11.21
C THR A 106 -12.70 -33.42 -9.69
N GLY A 107 -12.25 -32.25 -9.24
CA GLY A 107 -12.22 -31.91 -7.81
C GLY A 107 -13.62 -31.94 -7.18
N PRO A 108 -13.71 -32.13 -5.86
CA PRO A 108 -14.98 -32.12 -5.14
C PRO A 108 -15.68 -30.75 -5.26
N THR A 109 -16.99 -30.74 -5.06
CA THR A 109 -17.82 -29.54 -4.95
C THR A 109 -18.59 -29.56 -3.64
N LEU A 110 -19.26 -28.46 -3.30
CA LEU A 110 -20.26 -28.36 -2.22
C LEU A 110 -21.53 -29.12 -2.62
N ARG A 111 -21.37 -30.42 -2.79
CA ARG A 111 -22.33 -31.38 -3.35
C ARG A 111 -23.65 -31.40 -2.60
N TYR A 112 -23.65 -31.12 -1.30
CA TYR A 112 -24.87 -30.96 -0.49
C TYR A 112 -25.81 -29.92 -1.10
N MET A 113 -25.30 -28.77 -1.54
CA MET A 113 -26.11 -27.73 -2.15
C MET A 113 -26.70 -28.20 -3.48
N GLU A 114 -25.87 -28.82 -4.34
CA GLU A 114 -26.29 -29.35 -5.64
C GLU A 114 -27.38 -30.44 -5.48
N GLU A 115 -27.20 -31.35 -4.51
CA GLU A 115 -28.16 -32.40 -4.15
C GLU A 115 -29.48 -31.82 -3.61
N SER A 116 -29.41 -30.81 -2.74
CA SER A 116 -30.59 -30.14 -2.20
C SER A 116 -31.37 -29.38 -3.26
N LEU A 117 -30.70 -28.73 -4.21
CA LEU A 117 -31.36 -28.06 -5.33
C LEU A 117 -32.08 -29.04 -6.26
N ARG A 118 -31.54 -30.26 -6.46
CA ARG A 118 -32.20 -31.31 -7.25
C ARG A 118 -33.29 -32.07 -6.49
N SER A 119 -33.27 -32.03 -5.17
CA SER A 119 -34.20 -32.77 -4.31
C SER A 119 -35.57 -32.11 -4.24
N ARG A 120 -36.64 -32.88 -4.50
CA ARG A 120 -38.02 -32.42 -4.27
C ARG A 120 -38.39 -32.32 -2.78
N ARG A 121 -37.57 -32.88 -1.88
CA ARG A 121 -37.82 -32.89 -0.43
C ARG A 121 -37.23 -31.67 0.28
N SER A 122 -36.25 -31.01 -0.32
CA SER A 122 -35.62 -29.82 0.24
C SER A 122 -36.35 -28.57 -0.28
N ALA A 123 -36.78 -27.70 0.62
CA ALA A 123 -37.26 -26.37 0.29
C ALA A 123 -36.04 -25.46 0.10
N ALA A 124 -35.35 -25.65 -1.03
CA ALA A 124 -34.09 -24.99 -1.32
C ALA A 124 -34.09 -24.31 -2.70
N VAL A 125 -33.50 -23.13 -2.75
CA VAL A 125 -33.23 -22.34 -3.96
C VAL A 125 -31.83 -21.76 -3.87
N ALA A 126 -31.28 -21.31 -5.00
CA ALA A 126 -29.98 -20.66 -5.04
C ALA A 126 -29.96 -19.48 -6.01
N PHE A 127 -28.93 -18.65 -5.89
CA PHE A 127 -28.72 -17.49 -6.74
C PHE A 127 -27.24 -17.39 -7.09
N PHE A 128 -26.95 -17.05 -8.35
CA PHE A 128 -25.70 -16.35 -8.63
C PHE A 128 -25.74 -15.03 -7.88
N LEU A 129 -24.82 -14.86 -6.93
CA LEU A 129 -24.75 -13.68 -6.09
C LEU A 129 -23.63 -12.79 -6.63
N VAL A 130 -23.98 -11.60 -7.11
CA VAL A 130 -23.01 -10.68 -7.72
C VAL A 130 -22.54 -9.68 -6.66
N ALA A 131 -21.26 -9.73 -6.32
CA ALA A 131 -20.58 -8.77 -5.47
C ALA A 131 -19.97 -7.65 -6.31
N ASP A 132 -20.21 -6.40 -5.94
CA ASP A 132 -19.56 -5.26 -6.56
C ASP A 132 -18.10 -5.08 -6.06
N ALA A 133 -17.22 -4.52 -6.91
CA ALA A 133 -15.86 -4.17 -6.50
C ALA A 133 -15.83 -3.03 -5.45
N PRO A 134 -14.82 -2.97 -4.56
CA PRO A 134 -13.71 -3.92 -4.42
C PRO A 134 -14.15 -5.22 -3.72
N THR A 135 -13.72 -6.36 -4.27
CA THR A 135 -14.02 -7.71 -3.80
C THR A 135 -13.04 -8.15 -2.71
N THR A 136 -12.99 -7.40 -1.60
CA THR A 136 -12.16 -7.72 -0.43
C THR A 136 -13.03 -8.08 0.76
N THR A 137 -12.67 -9.11 1.52
CA THR A 137 -13.45 -9.68 2.63
C THR A 137 -14.10 -8.62 3.52
N ALA A 138 -13.31 -7.73 4.13
CA ALA A 138 -13.84 -6.70 5.04
C ALA A 138 -14.85 -5.74 4.36
N GLN A 139 -14.63 -5.40 3.09
CA GLN A 139 -15.53 -4.52 2.34
C GLN A 139 -16.83 -5.23 1.94
N ARG A 140 -16.74 -6.54 1.65
CA ARG A 140 -17.89 -7.39 1.33
C ARG A 140 -18.72 -7.72 2.56
N ILE A 141 -18.09 -8.03 3.69
CA ILE A 141 -18.75 -8.14 5.00
C ILE A 141 -19.52 -6.86 5.33
N LYS A 142 -18.89 -5.69 5.15
CA LYS A 142 -19.56 -4.39 5.32
C LYS A 142 -20.79 -4.28 4.42
N ALA A 143 -20.67 -4.63 3.13
CA ALA A 143 -21.80 -4.62 2.20
C ALA A 143 -22.93 -5.58 2.59
N ILE A 144 -22.62 -6.81 3.02
CA ILE A 144 -23.59 -7.82 3.48
C ILE A 144 -24.29 -7.38 4.78
N ALA A 145 -23.58 -6.69 5.66
CA ALA A 145 -24.12 -6.28 6.95
C ALA A 145 -24.94 -4.98 6.88
N THR A 146 -24.57 -4.02 6.04
CA THR A 146 -25.24 -2.70 5.94
C THR A 146 -26.14 -2.55 4.72
N GLY A 147 -25.95 -3.38 3.70
CA GLY A 147 -26.60 -3.25 2.40
C GLY A 147 -26.08 -2.08 1.57
N THR A 148 -24.98 -1.45 1.98
CA THR A 148 -24.40 -0.27 1.31
C THR A 148 -23.19 -0.66 0.49
N MET A 149 -22.88 0.13 -0.55
CA MET A 149 -21.60 0.03 -1.23
C MET A 149 -20.48 0.74 -0.44
N PRO A 150 -19.34 0.07 -0.17
CA PRO A 150 -18.18 0.75 0.39
C PRO A 150 -17.66 1.78 -0.60
N ALA A 151 -17.38 3.01 -0.14
CA ALA A 151 -16.72 3.98 -1.02
C ALA A 151 -15.24 3.62 -1.20
N PHE A 152 -14.72 3.96 -2.38
CA PHE A 152 -13.34 3.74 -2.78
C PHE A 152 -12.31 4.29 -1.76
N LEU A 153 -12.53 5.52 -1.29
CA LEU A 153 -11.77 6.16 -0.23
C LEU A 153 -12.77 6.83 0.73
N GLU A 154 -13.03 6.18 1.86
CA GLU A 154 -13.63 6.82 3.03
C GLU A 154 -12.50 7.35 3.91
N ALA A 155 -12.56 8.63 4.29
CA ALA A 155 -11.56 9.23 5.16
C ALA A 155 -11.54 8.51 6.53
N GLY A 156 -10.52 7.68 6.78
CA GLY A 156 -10.28 6.99 8.04
C GLY A 156 -10.75 5.53 8.10
N SER A 157 -11.99 5.23 7.69
CA SER A 157 -12.67 3.95 8.01
C SER A 157 -12.31 2.74 7.15
N ASN A 158 -11.68 2.92 5.98
CA ASN A 158 -11.42 1.83 5.04
C ASN A 158 -10.13 1.03 5.32
N PHE A 159 -9.31 1.45 6.27
CA PHE A 159 -7.90 1.02 6.34
C PHE A 159 -7.55 0.08 7.50
N ASN A 160 -8.47 -0.20 8.43
CA ASN A 160 -8.18 -1.01 9.61
C ASN A 160 -9.37 -1.78 10.21
N SER A 161 -10.34 -2.21 9.39
CA SER A 161 -11.62 -2.79 9.88
C SER A 161 -12.19 -1.97 11.06
N GLU A 162 -12.20 -0.63 10.92
CA GLU A 162 -12.68 0.24 11.98
C GLU A 162 -14.18 0.01 12.22
N ALA A 163 -14.61 0.19 13.47
CA ALA A 163 -15.99 -0.01 13.88
C ALA A 163 -16.96 0.75 12.95
N ILE A 164 -17.89 0.03 12.34
CA ILE A 164 -18.90 0.58 11.45
C ILE A 164 -19.88 1.42 12.27
N VAL A 165 -19.95 2.71 11.94
CA VAL A 165 -20.90 3.66 12.55
C VAL A 165 -22.28 3.60 11.88
N LEU A 166 -22.35 3.02 10.68
CA LEU A 166 -23.57 2.92 9.88
C LEU A 166 -24.58 1.97 10.51
N ASP A 167 -25.84 2.16 10.15
CA ASP A 167 -26.88 1.19 10.45
C ASP A 167 -26.61 -0.14 9.73
N SER A 168 -26.86 -1.25 10.41
CA SER A 168 -26.55 -2.60 9.92
C SER A 168 -27.53 -3.62 10.49
N ILE A 169 -27.71 -4.74 9.79
CA ILE A 169 -28.59 -5.82 10.26
C ILE A 169 -28.11 -6.40 11.59
N VAL A 170 -26.79 -6.49 11.80
CA VAL A 170 -26.18 -6.89 13.08
C VAL A 170 -26.56 -5.89 14.18
N GLY A 171 -26.50 -4.59 13.89
CA GLY A 171 -26.94 -3.53 14.80
C GLY A 171 -28.44 -3.60 15.12
N GLN A 172 -29.29 -3.98 14.16
CA GLN A 172 -30.74 -4.17 14.33
C GLN A 172 -31.10 -5.41 15.17
N MET A 173 -30.16 -6.35 15.36
CA MET A 173 -30.34 -7.49 16.27
C MET A 173 -30.27 -7.10 17.74
N ASN A 174 -29.66 -5.96 18.09
CA ASN A 174 -29.57 -5.46 19.46
C ASN A 174 -29.10 -6.54 20.47
N GLY A 175 -27.98 -7.19 20.19
CA GLY A 175 -27.41 -8.23 21.05
C GLY A 175 -28.05 -9.61 20.93
N SER A 176 -28.93 -9.85 19.95
CA SER A 176 -29.47 -11.19 19.63
C SER A 176 -28.76 -11.90 18.47
N ALA A 177 -27.54 -11.47 18.12
CA ALA A 177 -26.71 -12.10 17.10
C ALA A 177 -25.57 -12.91 17.74
N VAL A 178 -25.19 -14.04 17.15
CA VAL A 178 -23.99 -14.80 17.51
C VAL A 178 -23.01 -14.78 16.35
N LEU A 179 -21.72 -14.59 16.64
CA LEU A 179 -20.63 -14.67 15.67
C LEU A 179 -19.74 -15.87 16.00
N LEU A 180 -19.44 -16.67 14.98
CA LEU A 180 -18.44 -17.73 14.99
C LEU A 180 -17.55 -17.54 13.76
N GLY A 181 -16.25 -17.41 13.95
CA GLY A 181 -15.30 -17.29 12.85
C GLY A 181 -14.17 -16.35 13.18
N ASP A 182 -13.93 -15.40 12.30
CA ASP A 182 -12.76 -14.55 12.36
C ASP A 182 -13.05 -13.21 13.03
N ASP A 183 -12.00 -12.51 13.46
CA ASP A 183 -12.08 -11.27 14.20
C ASP A 183 -12.43 -10.04 13.34
N THR A 184 -12.53 -10.17 12.01
CA THR A 184 -12.96 -9.06 11.12
C THR A 184 -14.34 -8.56 11.49
N TRP A 185 -15.30 -9.46 11.73
CA TRP A 185 -16.66 -9.10 12.16
C TRP A 185 -16.67 -8.44 13.55
N GLU A 186 -15.82 -8.87 14.48
CA GLU A 186 -15.71 -8.26 15.80
C GLU A 186 -15.13 -6.86 15.74
N ARG A 187 -14.10 -6.65 14.90
CA ARG A 187 -13.49 -5.33 14.68
C ARG A 187 -14.46 -4.35 14.01
N LEU A 188 -15.24 -4.83 13.04
CA LEU A 188 -16.27 -4.03 12.36
C LEU A 188 -17.49 -3.76 13.24
N PHE A 189 -17.90 -4.70 14.10
CA PHE A 189 -19.07 -4.59 14.97
C PHE A 189 -18.73 -4.88 16.44
N PRO A 190 -17.88 -4.06 17.09
CA PRO A 190 -17.45 -4.34 18.46
C PRO A 190 -18.60 -4.13 19.45
N ASN A 191 -18.62 -4.94 20.50
CA ASN A 191 -19.48 -4.67 21.65
C ASN A 191 -18.91 -3.48 22.43
N THR A 192 -19.72 -2.44 22.60
CA THR A 192 -19.39 -1.23 23.37
C THR A 192 -20.40 -1.02 24.50
N ARG A 193 -20.10 -0.11 25.44
CA ARG A 193 -21.05 0.26 26.50
C ARG A 193 -22.38 0.79 25.95
N ALA A 194 -22.36 1.44 24.78
CA ALA A 194 -23.53 2.06 24.18
C ALA A 194 -24.29 1.15 23.21
N ARG A 195 -23.61 0.16 22.61
CA ARG A 195 -24.19 -0.71 21.60
C ARG A 195 -23.63 -2.12 21.71
N ARG A 196 -24.53 -3.09 21.88
CA ARG A 196 -24.22 -4.52 21.88
C ARG A 196 -24.66 -5.12 20.56
N HIS A 197 -23.70 -5.62 19.80
CA HIS A 197 -23.89 -6.29 18.52
C HIS A 197 -24.08 -7.80 18.74
N TRP A 198 -23.17 -8.39 19.51
CA TRP A 198 -23.06 -9.85 19.67
C TRP A 198 -23.48 -10.30 21.07
N LYS A 199 -24.33 -11.33 21.12
CA LYS A 199 -24.64 -12.12 22.30
C LYS A 199 -23.41 -12.88 22.77
N LYS A 200 -22.78 -13.58 21.82
CA LYS A 200 -21.54 -14.35 21.91
C LYS A 200 -20.75 -14.12 20.62
N ALA A 201 -19.44 -13.97 20.73
CA ALA A 201 -18.54 -13.88 19.60
C ALA A 201 -17.33 -14.79 19.86
N VAL A 202 -16.93 -15.54 18.83
CA VAL A 202 -15.70 -16.31 18.78
C VAL A 202 -14.95 -15.84 17.54
N GLY A 203 -13.96 -14.97 17.73
CA GLY A 203 -13.13 -14.39 16.68
C GLY A 203 -11.69 -14.93 16.75
N ILE A 204 -11.27 -15.61 15.69
CA ILE A 204 -9.88 -16.01 15.43
C ILE A 204 -9.20 -14.99 14.52
N LEU A 205 -7.88 -14.84 14.61
CA LEU A 205 -7.14 -13.92 13.74
C LEU A 205 -7.34 -14.29 12.26
N SER A 206 -7.77 -13.33 11.46
CA SER A 206 -8.16 -13.55 10.06
C SER A 206 -7.03 -13.48 9.03
N PHE A 207 -5.83 -13.07 9.42
CA PHE A 207 -4.80 -12.62 8.47
C PHE A 207 -3.61 -13.57 8.26
N ASP A 208 -3.60 -14.75 8.89
CA ASP A 208 -2.58 -15.77 8.62
C ASP A 208 -2.97 -16.65 7.43
N VAL A 209 -2.62 -16.22 6.22
CA VAL A 209 -2.91 -16.96 4.97
C VAL A 209 -2.13 -18.28 4.84
N ALA A 210 -1.17 -18.55 5.72
CA ALA A 210 -0.51 -19.87 5.78
C ALA A 210 -1.28 -20.87 6.65
N ASP A 211 -2.24 -20.39 7.43
CA ASP A 211 -3.12 -21.19 8.26
C ASP A 211 -4.48 -21.37 7.57
N PHE A 212 -4.77 -22.59 7.13
CA PHE A 212 -6.03 -22.89 6.47
C PHE A 212 -7.10 -23.36 7.45
N ASP A 213 -6.72 -23.77 8.66
CA ASP A 213 -7.49 -24.69 9.49
C ASP A 213 -8.00 -24.04 10.78
N THR A 214 -7.22 -23.21 11.47
CA THR A 214 -7.56 -22.78 12.83
C THR A 214 -8.89 -22.04 12.92
N ASN A 215 -9.16 -21.11 11.98
CA ASN A 215 -10.45 -20.42 11.95
C ASN A 215 -11.60 -21.38 11.71
N ASP A 216 -11.49 -22.20 10.65
CA ASP A 216 -12.56 -23.12 10.25
C ASP A 216 -12.84 -24.15 11.34
N ASP A 217 -11.80 -24.71 11.96
CA ASP A 217 -11.91 -25.66 13.06
C ASP A 217 -12.53 -25.03 14.32
N ALA A 218 -12.23 -23.75 14.61
CA ALA A 218 -12.87 -23.02 15.70
C ALA A 218 -14.37 -22.81 15.45
N VAL A 219 -14.77 -22.50 14.21
CA VAL A 219 -16.20 -22.45 13.84
C VAL A 219 -16.85 -23.81 14.03
N LEU A 220 -16.23 -24.87 13.51
CA LEU A 220 -16.78 -26.24 13.57
C LEU A 220 -16.94 -26.75 15.01
N ALA A 221 -16.04 -26.38 15.92
CA ALA A 221 -16.08 -26.77 17.32
C ALA A 221 -17.33 -26.22 18.05
N GLU A 222 -17.81 -25.06 17.65
CA GLU A 222 -18.88 -24.33 18.35
C GLU A 222 -20.23 -24.37 17.61
N LEU A 223 -20.22 -24.40 16.27
CA LEU A 223 -21.40 -24.18 15.43
C LEU A 223 -22.58 -25.09 15.80
N TYR A 224 -22.35 -26.40 15.90
CA TYR A 224 -23.43 -27.35 16.18
C TYR A 224 -24.01 -27.17 17.59
N GLY A 225 -23.15 -26.89 18.57
CA GLY A 225 -23.57 -26.61 19.94
C GLY A 225 -24.39 -25.34 20.05
N VAL A 226 -24.00 -24.28 19.34
CA VAL A 226 -24.76 -23.03 19.25
C VAL A 226 -26.12 -23.25 18.61
N LEU A 227 -26.19 -23.98 17.47
CA LEU A 227 -27.46 -24.26 16.81
C LEU A 227 -28.42 -25.08 17.70
N ALA A 228 -27.90 -25.98 18.55
CA ALA A 228 -28.72 -26.74 19.50
C ALA A 228 -29.14 -25.92 20.73
N ALA A 229 -28.29 -25.01 21.21
CA ALA A 229 -28.52 -24.25 22.44
C ALA A 229 -29.33 -22.95 22.24
N GLU A 230 -29.25 -22.33 21.07
CA GLU A 230 -29.91 -21.06 20.76
C GLU A 230 -31.30 -21.30 20.14
N THR A 231 -32.15 -22.03 20.87
CA THR A 231 -33.60 -22.17 20.61
C THR A 231 -34.41 -21.60 21.78
N PRO A 232 -35.67 -21.16 21.57
CA PRO A 232 -36.53 -20.69 22.66
C PRO A 232 -36.65 -21.70 23.82
N GLU A 233 -36.78 -22.98 23.49
CA GLU A 233 -36.96 -24.07 24.45
C GLU A 233 -35.67 -24.36 25.23
N ALA A 234 -34.51 -24.36 24.57
CA ALA A 234 -33.22 -24.60 25.22
C ALA A 234 -32.83 -23.43 26.14
N VAL A 235 -33.03 -22.19 25.68
CA VAL A 235 -32.73 -20.97 26.46
C VAL A 235 -33.65 -20.86 27.68
N SER A 236 -34.95 -21.13 27.53
CA SER A 236 -35.89 -21.11 28.66
C SER A 236 -35.57 -22.18 29.71
N LYS A 237 -35.21 -23.40 29.27
CA LYS A 237 -34.77 -24.49 30.16
C LYS A 237 -33.48 -24.15 30.91
N ALA A 238 -32.50 -23.55 30.24
CA ALA A 238 -31.24 -23.12 30.86
C ALA A 238 -31.47 -22.02 31.90
N GLY A 239 -32.33 -21.04 31.58
CA GLY A 239 -32.68 -19.93 32.49
C GLY A 239 -33.46 -20.37 33.74
N ALA A 240 -34.20 -21.48 33.68
CA ALA A 240 -34.89 -22.04 34.85
C ALA A 240 -33.94 -22.73 35.85
N ALA A 241 -32.77 -23.19 35.38
CA ALA A 241 -31.78 -23.91 36.21
C ALA A 241 -30.82 -22.98 36.97
N SER A 242 -30.66 -21.72 36.59
CA SER A 242 -29.77 -20.76 37.27
C SER A 242 -30.50 -19.95 38.35
N HIS A 243 -30.56 -20.46 39.58
CA HIS A 243 -31.13 -19.79 40.77
C HIS A 243 -30.25 -18.66 41.38
N ALA A 244 -29.31 -18.08 40.63
CA ALA A 244 -28.37 -17.08 41.17
C ALA A 244 -28.37 -15.79 40.34
N GLY A 245 -29.03 -14.76 40.86
CA GLY A 245 -28.85 -13.36 40.46
C GLY A 245 -29.58 -12.95 39.19
N ALA A 246 -30.37 -11.88 39.28
CA ALA A 246 -31.16 -11.29 38.20
C ALA A 246 -30.29 -10.69 37.07
N VAL A 247 -29.66 -11.54 36.27
CA VAL A 247 -29.22 -11.18 34.91
C VAL A 247 -30.45 -11.33 34.01
N GLN A 248 -30.81 -10.26 33.33
CA GLN A 248 -31.92 -10.18 32.38
C GLN A 248 -31.88 -11.41 31.44
N GLN A 249 -32.89 -12.27 31.47
CA GLN A 249 -32.93 -13.47 30.61
C GLN A 249 -32.86 -13.03 29.15
N GLU A 250 -31.71 -13.25 28.52
CA GLU A 250 -31.50 -12.97 27.11
C GLU A 250 -32.19 -14.07 26.29
N GLY A 251 -33.05 -13.68 25.34
CA GLY A 251 -33.70 -14.62 24.42
C GLY A 251 -32.69 -15.37 23.53
N HIS A 252 -33.19 -16.30 22.72
CA HIS A 252 -32.35 -17.03 21.76
C HIS A 252 -31.78 -16.13 20.66
N ALA A 253 -30.67 -16.56 20.06
CA ALA A 253 -30.05 -15.88 18.94
C ALA A 253 -30.97 -15.93 17.70
N ARG A 254 -31.31 -14.75 17.18
CA ARG A 254 -32.12 -14.59 15.96
C ARG A 254 -31.27 -14.58 14.69
N LEU A 255 -29.98 -14.25 14.82
CA LEU A 255 -29.00 -14.29 13.74
C LEU A 255 -27.77 -15.05 14.22
N VAL A 256 -27.36 -16.09 13.51
CA VAL A 256 -26.11 -16.81 13.77
C VAL A 256 -25.22 -16.66 12.55
N VAL A 257 -24.04 -16.07 12.71
CA VAL A 257 -23.06 -15.87 11.63
C VAL A 257 -21.91 -16.84 11.82
N GLY A 258 -21.62 -17.65 10.81
CA GLY A 258 -20.44 -18.52 10.72
C GLY A 258 -19.56 -18.08 9.56
N HIS A 259 -18.29 -17.72 9.77
CA HIS A 259 -17.39 -17.27 8.71
C HIS A 259 -16.18 -18.19 8.54
N PHE A 260 -16.01 -18.75 7.34
CA PHE A 260 -14.95 -19.69 6.98
C PHE A 260 -13.95 -19.05 6.02
N LEU A 261 -12.66 -19.21 6.27
CA LEU A 261 -11.56 -18.57 5.52
C LEU A 261 -10.74 -19.55 4.68
N GLY A 262 -10.84 -20.85 4.99
CA GLY A 262 -9.86 -21.83 4.53
C GLY A 262 -9.69 -21.93 3.01
N ILE A 263 -10.76 -21.72 2.21
CA ILE A 263 -10.63 -21.75 0.75
C ILE A 263 -9.91 -20.51 0.20
N ASP A 264 -10.17 -19.31 0.73
CA ASP A 264 -9.47 -18.08 0.32
C ASP A 264 -7.97 -18.17 0.61
N HIS A 265 -7.63 -18.61 1.82
CA HIS A 265 -6.23 -18.79 2.22
C HIS A 265 -5.49 -19.79 1.32
N VAL A 266 -6.13 -20.90 0.95
CA VAL A 266 -5.54 -21.85 -0.01
C VAL A 266 -5.34 -21.21 -1.38
N GLY A 267 -6.33 -20.43 -1.84
CA GLY A 267 -6.24 -19.68 -3.10
C GLY A 267 -4.97 -18.80 -3.12
N HIS A 268 -4.79 -17.95 -2.11
CA HIS A 268 -3.62 -17.06 -2.01
C HIS A 268 -2.29 -17.78 -1.87
N ARG A 269 -2.28 -18.87 -1.10
CA ARG A 269 -1.04 -19.59 -0.81
C ARG A 269 -0.58 -20.45 -1.98
N PHE A 270 -1.53 -20.94 -2.77
CA PHE A 270 -1.31 -21.84 -3.89
C PHE A 270 -2.10 -21.39 -5.13
N ASP A 271 -3.25 -22.01 -5.38
CA ASP A 271 -4.16 -21.76 -6.49
C ASP A 271 -5.50 -22.48 -6.21
N SER A 272 -6.51 -22.21 -7.02
CA SER A 272 -7.85 -22.79 -6.85
C SER A 272 -7.99 -24.27 -7.22
N ASP A 273 -6.98 -24.87 -7.85
CA ASP A 273 -6.99 -26.28 -8.30
C ASP A 273 -6.12 -27.19 -7.40
N ASN A 274 -5.53 -26.61 -6.35
CA ASN A 274 -4.61 -27.29 -5.45
C ASN A 274 -5.29 -28.41 -4.63
N PRO A 275 -4.60 -29.53 -4.30
CA PRO A 275 -5.13 -30.56 -3.41
C PRO A 275 -5.65 -30.05 -2.05
N PHE A 276 -5.04 -29.02 -1.46
CA PHE A 276 -5.54 -28.42 -0.22
C PHE A 276 -6.94 -27.80 -0.41
N MET A 277 -7.22 -27.22 -1.58
CA MET A 277 -8.52 -26.64 -1.91
C MET A 277 -9.59 -27.73 -1.93
N LYS A 278 -9.26 -28.91 -2.49
CA LYS A 278 -10.14 -30.08 -2.49
C LYS A 278 -10.50 -30.51 -1.06
N GLY A 279 -9.51 -30.55 -0.17
CA GLY A 279 -9.70 -30.87 1.24
C GLY A 279 -10.67 -29.90 1.92
N LYS A 280 -10.50 -28.59 1.69
CA LYS A 280 -11.37 -27.55 2.25
C LYS A 280 -12.79 -27.57 1.72
N ILE A 281 -12.98 -27.78 0.42
CA ILE A 281 -14.32 -27.95 -0.16
C ILE A 281 -15.03 -29.17 0.44
N LEU A 282 -14.33 -30.28 0.68
CA LEU A 282 -14.92 -31.46 1.35
C LEU A 282 -15.25 -31.20 2.82
N GLN A 283 -14.39 -30.47 3.55
CA GLN A 283 -14.66 -30.06 4.94
C GLN A 283 -15.94 -29.21 5.01
N LEU A 284 -16.08 -28.23 4.11
CA LEU A 284 -17.26 -27.38 4.00
C LEU A 284 -18.51 -28.16 3.58
N ASP A 285 -18.41 -29.10 2.63
CA ASP A 285 -19.54 -29.98 2.26
C ASP A 285 -20.03 -30.81 3.46
N GLN A 286 -19.09 -31.40 4.20
CA GLN A 286 -19.39 -32.18 5.40
C GLN A 286 -20.01 -31.30 6.49
N MET A 287 -19.51 -30.07 6.65
CA MET A 287 -20.07 -29.09 7.57
C MET A 287 -21.53 -28.80 7.24
N LEU A 288 -21.86 -28.54 5.97
CA LEU A 288 -23.23 -28.25 5.53
C LEU A 288 -24.17 -29.43 5.77
N ARG A 289 -23.71 -30.67 5.55
CA ARG A 289 -24.48 -31.88 5.88
C ARG A 289 -24.78 -31.97 7.37
N ASN A 290 -23.80 -31.64 8.22
CA ASN A 290 -23.98 -31.66 9.68
C ASN A 290 -24.89 -30.52 10.16
N VAL A 291 -24.79 -29.32 9.58
CA VAL A 291 -25.70 -28.20 9.87
C VAL A 291 -27.14 -28.59 9.51
N SER A 292 -27.36 -29.09 8.29
CA SER A 292 -28.68 -29.55 7.85
C SER A 292 -29.26 -30.63 8.76
N ARG A 293 -28.44 -31.62 9.14
CA ARG A 293 -28.83 -32.66 10.11
C ARG A 293 -29.25 -32.03 11.43
N THR A 294 -28.42 -31.15 11.99
CA THR A 294 -28.70 -30.48 13.28
C THR A 294 -29.99 -29.68 13.23
N LEU A 295 -30.22 -28.92 12.15
CA LEU A 295 -31.44 -28.12 11.97
C LEU A 295 -32.70 -28.98 11.80
N ARG A 296 -32.60 -30.15 11.17
CA ARG A 296 -33.73 -31.09 10.98
C ARG A 296 -34.05 -31.93 12.22
N GLU A 297 -33.04 -32.23 13.04
CA GLU A 297 -33.16 -33.15 14.16
C GLU A 297 -33.33 -32.43 15.52
N ARG A 298 -33.01 -31.14 15.63
CA ARG A 298 -33.17 -30.40 16.89
C ARG A 298 -34.64 -30.26 17.27
N SER A 299 -34.97 -30.59 18.52
CA SER A 299 -36.33 -30.49 19.06
C SER A 299 -36.70 -29.04 19.35
N THR A 300 -37.47 -28.41 18.47
CA THR A 300 -37.92 -27.02 18.63
C THR A 300 -39.13 -26.73 17.73
N ALA A 301 -40.00 -25.80 18.13
CA ALA A 301 -41.04 -25.27 17.27
C ALA A 301 -40.52 -24.20 16.28
N MET A 302 -39.24 -23.84 16.39
CA MET A 302 -38.61 -22.72 15.71
C MET A 302 -38.42 -22.90 14.20
N ASN A 303 -38.92 -21.96 13.40
CA ASN A 303 -38.67 -21.91 11.96
C ASN A 303 -37.34 -21.21 11.65
N THR A 304 -36.54 -21.81 10.76
CA THR A 304 -35.16 -21.39 10.50
C THR A 304 -34.87 -21.27 9.02
N MET A 305 -34.19 -20.20 8.62
CA MET A 305 -33.63 -20.06 7.28
C MET A 305 -32.11 -20.22 7.33
N LEU A 306 -31.57 -21.14 6.53
CA LEU A 306 -30.14 -21.25 6.28
C LEU A 306 -29.78 -20.47 5.01
N LEU A 307 -28.86 -19.53 5.15
CA LEU A 307 -28.25 -18.78 4.06
C LEU A 307 -26.77 -19.13 4.02
N VAL A 308 -26.30 -19.72 2.92
CA VAL A 308 -24.87 -19.97 2.69
C VAL A 308 -24.44 -19.13 1.50
N LEU A 309 -23.53 -18.18 1.70
CA LEU A 309 -23.04 -17.33 0.63
C LEU A 309 -21.53 -17.17 0.65
N GLY A 310 -20.98 -16.81 -0.50
CA GLY A 310 -19.65 -16.22 -0.53
C GLY A 310 -19.73 -14.70 -0.45
N ASP A 311 -18.70 -14.12 0.13
CA ASP A 311 -18.51 -12.68 0.19
C ASP A 311 -17.89 -12.12 -1.11
N HIS A 312 -17.10 -12.91 -1.81
CA HIS A 312 -16.65 -12.67 -3.18
C HIS A 312 -16.28 -14.00 -3.87
N GLY A 313 -15.81 -13.92 -5.10
CA GLY A 313 -15.06 -15.00 -5.76
C GLY A 313 -13.56 -14.68 -5.81
N MET A 314 -12.79 -15.46 -6.56
CA MET A 314 -11.34 -15.29 -6.74
C MET A 314 -10.92 -15.72 -8.14
N THR A 315 -9.79 -15.23 -8.64
CA THR A 315 -9.16 -15.78 -9.85
C THR A 315 -8.63 -17.21 -9.59
N ASN A 316 -8.17 -17.90 -10.63
CA ASN A 316 -7.57 -19.24 -10.45
C ASN A 316 -6.27 -19.19 -9.64
N SER A 317 -5.56 -18.06 -9.63
CA SER A 317 -4.37 -17.80 -8.80
C SER A 317 -4.71 -17.38 -7.37
N GLY A 318 -5.99 -17.32 -6.99
CA GLY A 318 -6.43 -16.85 -5.68
C GLY A 318 -6.58 -15.34 -5.56
N ASP A 319 -6.43 -14.57 -6.63
CA ASP A 319 -6.48 -13.11 -6.56
C ASP A 319 -7.92 -12.62 -6.39
N HIS A 320 -8.08 -11.56 -5.61
CA HIS A 320 -9.33 -10.81 -5.50
C HIS A 320 -9.06 -9.33 -5.20
N GLY A 321 -10.12 -8.52 -5.07
CA GLY A 321 -10.07 -7.06 -4.89
C GLY A 321 -10.42 -6.25 -6.15
N GLY A 322 -10.45 -6.90 -7.31
CA GLY A 322 -10.81 -6.34 -8.61
C GLY A 322 -12.31 -6.44 -8.94
N ASN A 323 -12.59 -6.46 -10.25
CA ASN A 323 -13.96 -6.46 -10.79
C ASN A 323 -14.18 -7.53 -11.87
N SER A 324 -13.27 -8.50 -12.01
CA SER A 324 -13.47 -9.59 -12.97
C SER A 324 -14.70 -10.42 -12.60
N ALA A 325 -15.27 -11.14 -13.57
CA ALA A 325 -16.38 -12.05 -13.30
C ALA A 325 -16.01 -13.11 -12.25
N GLN A 326 -14.78 -13.63 -12.28
CA GLN A 326 -14.28 -14.59 -11.27
C GLN A 326 -14.28 -14.04 -9.85
N GLU A 327 -13.95 -12.76 -9.69
CA GLU A 327 -13.87 -12.10 -8.39
C GLU A 327 -15.23 -11.62 -7.91
N THR A 328 -16.11 -11.22 -8.83
CA THR A 328 -17.42 -10.61 -8.51
C THR A 328 -18.55 -11.63 -8.44
N ASP A 329 -18.47 -12.73 -9.18
CA ASP A 329 -19.48 -13.79 -9.17
C ASP A 329 -19.20 -14.74 -8.02
N THR A 330 -20.11 -14.75 -7.07
CA THR A 330 -20.18 -15.73 -5.99
C THR A 330 -21.55 -16.41 -6.00
N PHE A 331 -21.92 -17.09 -4.93
CA PHE A 331 -23.09 -17.94 -4.87
C PHE A 331 -23.85 -17.72 -3.56
N LEU A 332 -25.17 -17.80 -3.62
CA LEU A 332 -26.06 -17.82 -2.45
C LEU A 332 -26.94 -19.07 -2.52
N PHE A 333 -26.83 -19.95 -1.54
CA PHE A 333 -27.72 -21.09 -1.32
C PHE A 333 -28.65 -20.81 -0.14
N VAL A 334 -29.92 -21.14 -0.31
CA VAL A 334 -30.99 -20.85 0.66
C VAL A 334 -31.78 -22.12 0.91
N GLU A 335 -31.97 -22.51 2.17
CA GLU A 335 -32.82 -23.64 2.56
C GLU A 335 -33.66 -23.31 3.79
N TYR A 336 -34.96 -23.60 3.70
CA TYR A 336 -35.92 -23.38 4.78
C TYR A 336 -36.17 -24.65 5.59
N PHE A 337 -36.13 -24.51 6.93
CA PHE A 337 -36.36 -25.59 7.89
C PHE A 337 -37.53 -25.21 8.81
N THR A 338 -38.56 -26.06 8.82
CA THR A 338 -39.70 -25.93 9.74
C THR A 338 -39.36 -26.51 11.11
N GLY A 339 -40.00 -26.00 12.17
CA GLY A 339 -39.93 -26.59 13.50
C GLY A 339 -40.36 -28.08 13.51
N THR A 340 -39.79 -28.86 14.40
CA THR A 340 -40.01 -30.31 14.53
C THR A 340 -41.10 -30.67 15.55
N GLU A 341 -41.43 -29.76 16.48
CA GLU A 341 -42.46 -30.00 17.50
C GLU A 341 -43.85 -29.58 17.00
N VAL A 342 -44.78 -30.54 16.99
CA VAL A 342 -46.13 -30.41 16.39
C VAL A 342 -47.20 -29.96 17.41
N ASP A 343 -46.89 -29.93 18.72
CA ASP A 343 -47.87 -29.73 19.79
C ASP A 343 -47.95 -28.30 20.39
N ALA A 344 -47.25 -27.32 19.82
CA ALA A 344 -47.40 -25.94 20.29
C ALA A 344 -48.66 -25.29 19.69
N THR A 345 -49.62 -24.98 20.55
CA THR A 345 -50.89 -24.27 20.34
C THR A 345 -50.78 -22.85 19.73
N HIS A 346 -49.72 -22.51 19.03
CA HIS A 346 -49.58 -21.25 18.29
C HIS A 346 -49.93 -21.45 16.81
N ALA A 347 -51.22 -21.32 16.57
CA ALA A 347 -51.84 -21.29 15.25
C ALA A 347 -51.32 -20.11 14.40
N HIS A 348 -50.44 -20.41 13.45
CA HIS A 348 -50.52 -19.81 12.13
C HIS A 348 -50.43 -20.96 11.10
N PRO A 349 -51.43 -21.16 10.23
CA PRO A 349 -51.35 -22.18 9.20
C PRO A 349 -50.29 -21.75 8.17
N LEU A 350 -49.03 -22.06 8.46
CA LEU A 350 -47.92 -21.86 7.53
C LEU A 350 -48.12 -22.80 6.36
N SER A 351 -48.00 -22.26 5.15
CA SER A 351 -48.08 -23.00 3.91
C SER A 351 -47.06 -24.15 3.89
N SER A 352 -47.42 -25.26 3.25
CA SER A 352 -46.53 -26.43 3.20
C SER A 352 -45.21 -26.05 2.52
N PRO A 353 -44.05 -26.63 2.93
CA PRO A 353 -42.76 -26.35 2.30
C PRO A 353 -42.77 -26.53 0.77
N GLY A 354 -43.58 -27.45 0.26
CA GLY A 354 -43.79 -27.64 -1.18
C GLY A 354 -44.51 -26.48 -1.86
N ALA A 355 -45.52 -25.87 -1.21
CA ALA A 355 -46.20 -24.68 -1.71
C ALA A 355 -45.28 -23.45 -1.70
N ASN A 356 -44.48 -23.28 -0.64
CA ASN A 356 -43.45 -22.24 -0.54
C ASN A 356 -42.46 -22.33 -1.71
N LEU A 357 -41.94 -23.53 -1.94
CA LEU A 357 -40.99 -23.79 -3.00
C LEU A 357 -41.59 -23.56 -4.39
N ALA A 358 -42.82 -24.03 -4.65
CA ALA A 358 -43.49 -23.81 -5.93
C ALA A 358 -43.71 -22.32 -6.23
N ARG A 359 -44.05 -21.51 -5.20
CA ARG A 359 -44.18 -20.05 -5.36
C ARG A 359 -42.83 -19.40 -5.63
N ALA A 360 -41.77 -19.81 -4.92
CA ALA A 360 -40.42 -19.31 -5.17
C ALA A 360 -39.94 -19.64 -6.59
N GLN A 361 -40.19 -20.87 -7.06
CA GLN A 361 -39.84 -21.32 -8.41
C GLN A 361 -40.49 -20.45 -9.49
N GLY A 362 -41.79 -20.18 -9.37
CA GLY A 362 -42.50 -19.31 -10.31
C GLY A 362 -41.99 -17.86 -10.32
N LEU A 363 -41.47 -17.34 -9.20
CA LEU A 363 -40.84 -16.01 -9.16
C LEU A 363 -39.46 -16.00 -9.82
N ILE A 364 -38.65 -17.06 -9.63
CA ILE A 364 -37.34 -17.21 -10.29
C ILE A 364 -37.51 -17.23 -11.81
N GLU A 365 -38.44 -18.04 -12.32
CA GLU A 365 -38.73 -18.11 -13.76
C GLU A 365 -39.15 -16.75 -14.32
N ARG A 366 -40.07 -16.05 -13.63
CA ARG A 366 -40.51 -14.71 -14.03
C ARG A 366 -39.36 -13.71 -14.05
N ARG A 367 -38.49 -13.69 -13.04
CA ARG A 367 -37.35 -12.76 -13.00
C ARG A 367 -36.41 -12.95 -14.19
N TRP A 368 -36.11 -14.20 -14.56
CA TRP A 368 -35.29 -14.48 -15.75
C TRP A 368 -35.98 -14.06 -17.05
N GLN A 369 -37.30 -14.21 -17.14
CA GLN A 369 -38.11 -13.80 -18.30
C GLN A 369 -38.21 -12.28 -18.43
N ASP A 370 -38.45 -11.57 -17.32
CA ASP A 370 -38.65 -10.13 -17.30
C ASP A 370 -37.37 -9.36 -17.63
N GLY A 371 -36.20 -9.92 -17.27
CA GLY A 371 -34.89 -9.33 -17.62
C GLY A 371 -34.69 -7.92 -17.05
N VAL A 372 -35.24 -7.66 -15.85
CA VAL A 372 -35.18 -6.33 -15.21
C VAL A 372 -33.74 -5.87 -14.98
N ASP A 373 -32.86 -6.80 -14.60
CA ASP A 373 -31.45 -6.55 -14.31
C ASP A 373 -30.56 -6.96 -15.48
N THR A 374 -30.28 -6.03 -16.39
CA THR A 374 -29.40 -6.26 -17.56
C THR A 374 -27.99 -6.76 -17.19
N GLU A 375 -27.49 -6.45 -15.99
CA GLU A 375 -26.18 -6.95 -15.52
C GLU A 375 -26.16 -8.48 -15.31
N PHE A 376 -27.33 -9.11 -15.17
CA PHE A 376 -27.48 -10.57 -15.05
C PHE A 376 -27.57 -11.28 -16.40
N ASP A 377 -27.70 -10.57 -17.53
CA ASP A 377 -27.77 -11.21 -18.85
C ASP A 377 -26.52 -12.04 -19.16
N ARG A 378 -25.35 -11.61 -18.67
CA ARG A 378 -24.10 -12.38 -18.77
C ARG A 378 -24.15 -13.73 -18.06
N LEU A 379 -25.04 -13.93 -17.09
CA LEU A 379 -25.15 -15.17 -16.32
C LEU A 379 -26.06 -16.21 -16.98
N ARG A 380 -26.81 -15.83 -18.03
CA ARG A 380 -27.78 -16.72 -18.70
C ARG A 380 -27.15 -17.99 -19.26
N SER A 381 -25.94 -17.89 -19.82
CA SER A 381 -25.23 -19.05 -20.36
C SER A 381 -24.79 -20.03 -19.27
N CYS A 382 -24.41 -19.53 -18.09
CA CYS A 382 -24.09 -20.34 -16.92
C CYS A 382 -25.36 -20.92 -16.29
N HIS A 383 -26.44 -20.15 -16.19
CA HIS A 383 -27.75 -20.65 -15.77
C HIS A 383 -28.24 -21.82 -16.62
N ALA A 384 -28.07 -21.72 -17.95
CA ALA A 384 -28.42 -22.79 -18.89
C ALA A 384 -27.59 -24.08 -18.70
N ARG A 385 -26.39 -23.98 -18.11
CA ARG A 385 -25.43 -25.08 -17.97
C ARG A 385 -25.20 -25.54 -16.54
N ALA A 386 -25.87 -24.93 -15.57
CA ALA A 386 -25.70 -25.18 -14.14
C ALA A 386 -26.11 -26.60 -13.68
N ASP A 387 -26.74 -27.39 -14.56
CA ASP A 387 -27.20 -28.78 -14.33
C ASP A 387 -28.08 -28.94 -13.07
N VAL A 388 -28.76 -27.88 -12.68
CA VAL A 388 -29.78 -27.84 -11.62
C VAL A 388 -31.09 -27.34 -12.21
N PRO A 389 -32.25 -27.60 -11.57
CA PRO A 389 -33.52 -27.08 -12.06
C PRO A 389 -33.47 -25.56 -12.26
N HIS A 390 -33.80 -25.10 -13.48
CA HIS A 390 -33.68 -23.69 -13.88
C HIS A 390 -34.54 -22.76 -13.02
N ASP A 391 -35.66 -23.28 -12.53
CA ASP A 391 -36.61 -22.62 -11.64
C ASP A 391 -36.13 -22.56 -10.18
N ARG A 392 -34.95 -23.13 -9.86
CA ARG A 392 -34.33 -23.07 -8.53
C ARG A 392 -33.02 -22.30 -8.47
N LEU A 393 -32.57 -21.75 -9.60
CA LEU A 393 -31.35 -20.96 -9.69
C LEU A 393 -31.66 -19.57 -10.26
N GLY A 394 -31.67 -18.56 -9.40
CA GLY A 394 -31.85 -17.15 -9.75
C GLY A 394 -30.54 -16.36 -9.86
N ALA A 395 -30.66 -15.04 -9.86
CA ALA A 395 -29.55 -14.10 -9.66
C ALA A 395 -29.98 -12.97 -8.71
N ALA A 396 -29.04 -12.47 -7.93
CA ALA A 396 -29.24 -11.38 -6.97
C ALA A 396 -27.92 -10.60 -6.76
N TYR A 397 -27.98 -9.35 -6.30
CA TYR A 397 -26.79 -8.63 -5.86
C TYR A 397 -26.50 -8.92 -4.39
N GLN A 398 -25.24 -8.84 -3.99
CA GLN A 398 -24.86 -9.08 -2.60
C GLN A 398 -25.55 -8.13 -1.61
N VAL A 399 -25.74 -6.86 -1.99
CA VAL A 399 -26.42 -5.87 -1.14
C VAL A 399 -27.90 -6.21 -0.90
N ASP A 400 -28.51 -7.08 -1.71
CA ASP A 400 -29.90 -7.52 -1.58
C ASP A 400 -30.10 -8.45 -0.36
N VAL A 401 -29.02 -9.03 0.16
CA VAL A 401 -29.05 -9.96 1.31
C VAL A 401 -29.51 -9.25 2.58
N THR A 402 -29.02 -8.02 2.83
CA THR A 402 -29.28 -7.29 4.08
C THR A 402 -30.75 -6.96 4.26
N SER A 403 -31.39 -6.36 3.25
CA SER A 403 -32.82 -6.04 3.26
C SER A 403 -33.69 -7.30 3.36
N THR A 404 -33.25 -8.40 2.74
CA THR A 404 -33.93 -9.70 2.82
C THR A 404 -33.89 -10.27 4.24
N ILE A 405 -32.72 -10.29 4.90
CA ILE A 405 -32.60 -10.74 6.30
C ILE A 405 -33.43 -9.83 7.23
N ALA A 406 -33.41 -8.52 7.01
CA ALA A 406 -34.22 -7.59 7.79
C ALA A 406 -35.72 -7.92 7.69
N MET A 407 -36.21 -8.16 6.47
CA MET A 407 -37.61 -8.55 6.24
C MET A 407 -37.93 -9.89 6.91
N LEU A 408 -37.09 -10.91 6.70
CA LEU A 408 -37.29 -12.25 7.29
C LEU A 408 -37.36 -12.21 8.82
N LEU A 409 -36.55 -11.37 9.48
CA LEU A 409 -36.51 -11.31 10.94
C LEU A 409 -37.49 -10.28 11.55
N GLY A 410 -38.29 -9.60 10.72
CA GLY A 410 -39.22 -8.55 11.14
C GLY A 410 -38.53 -7.30 11.67
N LYS A 411 -37.35 -6.97 11.13
CA LYS A 411 -36.52 -5.84 11.53
C LYS A 411 -36.58 -4.70 10.51
N PRO A 412 -36.29 -3.45 10.93
CA PRO A 412 -36.12 -2.35 9.99
C PRO A 412 -35.02 -2.67 8.96
N ILE A 413 -35.28 -2.38 7.69
CA ILE A 413 -34.24 -2.39 6.66
C ILE A 413 -33.23 -1.29 7.03
N PRO A 414 -31.92 -1.59 7.13
CA PRO A 414 -30.92 -0.58 7.52
C PRO A 414 -31.05 0.69 6.68
N TYR A 415 -30.96 1.85 7.33
CA TYR A 415 -31.39 3.13 6.74
C TYR A 415 -30.73 3.43 5.38
N SER A 416 -29.43 3.16 5.25
CA SER A 416 -28.67 3.38 4.01
C SER A 416 -28.52 2.14 3.13
N ASN A 417 -29.31 1.09 3.33
CA ASN A 417 -29.31 -0.08 2.46
C ASN A 417 -29.70 0.33 1.02
N PHE A 418 -28.91 -0.10 0.04
CA PHE A 418 -29.14 0.09 -1.40
C PHE A 418 -29.75 -1.13 -2.08
N GLY A 419 -29.72 -2.28 -1.40
CA GLY A 419 -30.23 -3.53 -1.92
C GLY A 419 -31.75 -3.61 -1.97
N ARG A 420 -32.22 -4.56 -2.75
CA ARG A 420 -33.63 -4.93 -2.88
C ARG A 420 -33.92 -6.17 -2.05
N ILE A 421 -35.13 -6.31 -1.56
CA ILE A 421 -35.58 -7.60 -1.01
C ILE A 421 -35.50 -8.65 -2.12
N ILE A 422 -35.19 -9.89 -1.78
CA ILE A 422 -35.26 -11.05 -2.67
C ILE A 422 -36.61 -11.76 -2.44
N PRO A 423 -37.70 -11.42 -3.19
CA PRO A 423 -39.03 -12.00 -3.05
C PRO A 423 -39.06 -13.52 -2.92
N GLU A 424 -38.23 -14.20 -3.70
CA GLU A 424 -38.11 -15.66 -3.77
C GLU A 424 -37.76 -16.27 -2.41
N VAL A 425 -36.86 -15.62 -1.66
CA VAL A 425 -36.42 -16.06 -0.33
C VAL A 425 -37.52 -15.79 0.70
N VAL A 426 -38.24 -14.68 0.57
CA VAL A 426 -39.37 -14.34 1.46
C VAL A 426 -40.52 -15.34 1.30
N VAL A 427 -40.90 -15.70 0.07
CA VAL A 427 -41.97 -16.69 -0.16
C VAL A 427 -41.54 -18.11 0.16
N LEU A 428 -40.24 -18.41 0.14
CA LEU A 428 -39.72 -19.69 0.60
C LEU A 428 -39.98 -19.91 2.10
N ALA A 429 -39.96 -18.83 2.90
CA ALA A 429 -40.36 -18.86 4.30
C ALA A 429 -41.89 -18.92 4.47
N ASN A 430 -42.65 -18.17 3.66
CA ASN A 430 -44.12 -18.16 3.70
C ASN A 430 -44.73 -17.88 2.33
N ALA A 431 -45.40 -18.88 1.74
CA ALA A 431 -46.05 -18.77 0.44
C ALA A 431 -47.25 -17.82 0.43
N SER A 432 -47.67 -17.24 1.56
CA SER A 432 -48.74 -16.23 1.65
C SER A 432 -48.22 -14.80 1.78
N ALA A 433 -46.90 -14.58 1.75
CA ALA A 433 -46.32 -13.23 1.85
C ALA A 433 -46.82 -12.28 0.74
N ASP A 434 -47.10 -11.04 1.10
CA ASP A 434 -47.46 -9.98 0.15
C ASP A 434 -46.17 -9.35 -0.40
N ILE A 435 -45.83 -9.72 -1.63
CA ILE A 435 -44.60 -9.26 -2.30
C ILE A 435 -44.74 -7.80 -2.72
N ASP A 436 -45.92 -7.36 -3.14
CA ASP A 436 -46.15 -5.99 -3.57
C ASP A 436 -45.99 -5.03 -2.38
N ALA A 437 -46.53 -5.40 -1.21
CA ALA A 437 -46.32 -4.65 0.02
C ALA A 437 -44.84 -4.64 0.47
N ALA A 438 -44.13 -5.76 0.31
CA ALA A 438 -42.71 -5.87 0.64
C ALA A 438 -41.86 -4.94 -0.24
N GLU A 439 -42.05 -4.98 -1.55
CA GLU A 439 -41.39 -4.10 -2.51
C GLU A 439 -41.74 -2.63 -2.26
N GLN A 440 -43.01 -2.32 -1.97
CA GLN A 440 -43.44 -0.95 -1.63
C GLN A 440 -42.77 -0.44 -0.35
N CYS A 441 -42.58 -1.30 0.66
CA CYS A 441 -41.83 -0.93 1.86
C CYS A 441 -40.36 -0.62 1.54
N ASN A 442 -39.71 -1.46 0.74
CA ASN A 442 -38.33 -1.24 0.31
C ASN A 442 -38.19 0.06 -0.50
N LEU A 443 -39.16 0.34 -1.37
CA LEU A 443 -39.19 1.56 -2.18
C LEU A 443 -39.31 2.80 -1.29
N ARG A 444 -40.18 2.76 -0.28
CA ARG A 444 -40.29 3.85 0.72
C ARG A 444 -38.95 4.10 1.44
N GLN A 445 -38.21 3.06 1.79
CA GLN A 445 -36.89 3.19 2.41
C GLN A 445 -35.89 3.88 1.47
N LEU A 446 -35.78 3.43 0.21
CA LEU A 446 -34.88 4.07 -0.75
C LEU A 446 -35.30 5.51 -1.04
N GLN A 447 -36.59 5.79 -1.25
CA GLN A 447 -37.09 7.15 -1.48
C GLN A 447 -36.76 8.08 -0.33
N ARG A 448 -36.92 7.63 0.93
CA ARG A 448 -36.53 8.39 2.13
C ARG A 448 -35.03 8.68 2.12
N TYR A 449 -34.20 7.67 1.85
CA TYR A 449 -32.75 7.84 1.74
C TYR A 449 -32.37 8.89 0.67
N PHE A 450 -32.95 8.80 -0.54
CA PHE A 450 -32.69 9.76 -1.61
C PHE A 450 -33.08 11.20 -1.25
N GLN A 451 -34.19 11.38 -0.51
CA GLN A 451 -34.65 12.70 -0.08
C GLN A 451 -33.73 13.31 0.99
N GLU A 452 -33.27 12.51 1.95
CA GLU A 452 -32.48 13.00 3.09
C GLU A 452 -30.98 13.10 2.79
N SER A 453 -30.43 12.29 1.87
CA SER A 453 -29.00 12.27 1.58
C SER A 453 -28.51 13.41 0.68
N ASP A 454 -29.41 14.30 0.21
CA ASP A 454 -29.13 15.39 -0.75
C ASP A 454 -28.39 14.91 -2.02
N MET A 455 -28.68 13.67 -2.47
CA MET A 455 -28.06 13.14 -3.67
C MET A 455 -28.65 13.80 -4.92
N LYS A 456 -27.77 14.14 -5.86
CA LYS A 456 -28.15 14.75 -7.14
C LYS A 456 -28.82 13.75 -8.06
N VAL A 457 -30.14 13.62 -7.96
CA VAL A 457 -30.91 12.78 -8.88
C VAL A 457 -30.97 13.41 -10.28
N PRO A 458 -30.68 12.67 -11.37
CA PRO A 458 -30.81 13.19 -12.72
C PRO A 458 -32.25 13.60 -13.02
N ARG A 459 -32.44 14.74 -13.71
CA ARG A 459 -33.79 15.22 -14.09
C ARG A 459 -34.58 14.21 -14.94
N ASN A 460 -33.88 13.35 -15.68
CA ASN A 460 -34.45 12.34 -16.56
C ASN A 460 -34.24 10.92 -16.00
N ALA A 461 -34.24 10.77 -14.68
CA ALA A 461 -34.10 9.47 -14.05
C ALA A 461 -35.19 8.50 -14.54
N SER A 462 -34.79 7.34 -15.05
CA SER A 462 -35.67 6.30 -15.60
C SER A 462 -36.80 5.95 -14.63
N TRP A 463 -36.48 5.80 -13.35
CA TRP A 463 -37.41 5.43 -12.28
C TRP A 463 -38.45 6.51 -11.90
N MET A 464 -38.44 7.69 -12.55
CA MET A 464 -39.49 8.69 -12.42
C MET A 464 -40.54 8.61 -13.53
N THR A 465 -40.40 7.70 -14.50
CA THR A 465 -41.39 7.56 -15.57
C THR A 465 -42.73 7.05 -15.03
N PRO A 466 -43.86 7.69 -15.38
CA PRO A 466 -45.19 7.24 -14.96
C PRO A 466 -45.49 5.82 -15.45
N GLY A 467 -46.16 5.02 -14.61
CA GLY A 467 -46.61 3.67 -14.98
C GLY A 467 -45.54 2.57 -14.89
N MET A 468 -44.33 2.88 -14.40
CA MET A 468 -43.30 1.88 -14.11
C MET A 468 -43.71 1.00 -12.92
N SER A 469 -43.45 -0.30 -12.99
CA SER A 469 -43.66 -1.21 -11.86
C SER A 469 -42.70 -0.92 -10.71
N VAL A 470 -43.11 -1.20 -9.47
CA VAL A 470 -42.29 -0.99 -8.26
C VAL A 470 -40.99 -1.78 -8.35
N ALA A 471 -41.03 -3.06 -8.76
CA ALA A 471 -39.85 -3.89 -8.99
C ALA A 471 -38.81 -3.23 -9.92
N ARG A 472 -39.26 -2.65 -11.04
CA ARG A 472 -38.37 -1.96 -11.99
C ARG A 472 -37.85 -0.64 -11.43
N GLN A 473 -38.70 0.10 -10.70
CA GLN A 473 -38.30 1.32 -10.01
C GLN A 473 -37.19 1.06 -9.00
N LEU A 474 -37.35 0.01 -8.18
CA LEU A 474 -36.35 -0.46 -7.22
C LEU A 474 -35.05 -0.87 -7.89
N ALA A 475 -35.11 -1.63 -8.98
CA ALA A 475 -33.94 -2.07 -9.74
C ALA A 475 -33.10 -0.88 -10.23
N GLU A 476 -33.75 0.08 -10.87
CA GLU A 476 -33.11 1.28 -11.42
C GLU A 476 -32.53 2.17 -10.31
N MET A 477 -33.27 2.36 -9.20
CA MET A 477 -32.79 3.12 -8.05
C MET A 477 -31.59 2.44 -7.37
N SER A 478 -31.66 1.13 -7.14
CA SER A 478 -30.57 0.34 -6.55
C SER A 478 -29.32 0.38 -7.42
N LEU A 479 -29.45 0.16 -8.74
CA LEU A 479 -28.37 0.23 -9.71
C LEU A 479 -27.70 1.62 -9.70
N TYR A 480 -28.50 2.69 -9.69
CA TYR A 480 -27.99 4.05 -9.62
C TYR A 480 -27.18 4.30 -8.35
N LEU A 481 -27.69 3.89 -7.17
CA LEU A 481 -27.00 4.04 -5.89
C LEU A 481 -25.67 3.30 -5.87
N ARG A 482 -25.64 2.04 -6.34
CA ARG A 482 -24.42 1.24 -6.43
C ARG A 482 -23.38 1.93 -7.32
N ARG A 483 -23.79 2.41 -8.50
CA ARG A 483 -22.88 3.09 -9.45
C ARG A 483 -22.37 4.42 -8.92
N VAL A 484 -23.24 5.29 -8.41
CA VAL A 484 -22.85 6.63 -7.91
C VAL A 484 -21.92 6.53 -6.71
N ARG A 485 -22.10 5.52 -5.85
CA ARG A 485 -21.21 5.31 -4.69
C ARG A 485 -19.76 5.04 -5.12
N THR A 486 -19.58 4.39 -6.27
CA THR A 486 -18.27 4.09 -6.86
C THR A 486 -17.81 5.11 -7.90
N ASP A 487 -18.61 6.14 -8.21
CA ASP A 487 -18.30 7.11 -9.27
C ASP A 487 -17.27 8.14 -8.80
N MET A 488 -16.45 8.61 -9.74
CA MET A 488 -15.35 9.54 -9.51
C MET A 488 -15.46 10.75 -10.43
N SER A 489 -15.00 11.91 -9.95
CA SER A 489 -15.06 13.16 -10.73
C SER A 489 -14.01 13.16 -11.85
N ARG A 490 -14.44 12.70 -13.05
CA ARG A 490 -13.60 12.67 -14.26
C ARG A 490 -12.99 14.03 -14.61
N PRO A 491 -13.71 15.17 -14.54
CA PRO A 491 -13.15 16.47 -14.86
C PRO A 491 -12.05 16.88 -13.88
N GLY A 492 -12.25 16.65 -12.58
CA GLY A 492 -11.24 17.00 -11.57
C GLY A 492 -10.00 16.11 -11.66
N MET A 493 -10.17 14.80 -11.94
CA MET A 493 -9.03 13.93 -12.26
C MET A 493 -8.26 14.40 -13.49
N PHE A 494 -8.95 14.76 -14.58
CA PHE A 494 -8.30 15.24 -15.81
C PHE A 494 -7.53 16.54 -15.57
N LEU A 495 -8.16 17.52 -14.91
CA LEU A 495 -7.55 18.81 -14.60
C LEU A 495 -6.36 18.63 -13.65
N GLY A 496 -6.51 17.79 -12.62
CA GLY A 496 -5.43 17.43 -11.71
C GLY A 496 -4.26 16.77 -12.43
N SER A 497 -4.49 15.71 -13.20
CA SER A 497 -3.41 15.02 -13.93
C SER A 497 -2.73 15.92 -14.97
N THR A 498 -3.50 16.80 -15.63
CA THR A 498 -2.95 17.77 -16.58
C THR A 498 -2.09 18.82 -15.88
N GLY A 499 -2.53 19.32 -14.72
CA GLY A 499 -1.74 20.23 -13.89
C GLY A 499 -0.43 19.60 -13.42
N LEU A 500 -0.44 18.33 -13.02
CA LEU A 500 0.76 17.57 -12.67
C LEU A 500 1.71 17.43 -13.87
N LEU A 501 1.18 17.12 -15.05
CA LEU A 501 1.98 17.03 -16.28
C LEU A 501 2.61 18.38 -16.65
N LEU A 502 1.86 19.49 -16.51
CA LEU A 502 2.39 20.83 -16.71
C LEU A 502 3.50 21.17 -15.70
N CYS A 503 3.35 20.78 -14.43
CA CYS A 503 4.42 20.91 -13.43
C CYS A 503 5.68 20.13 -13.85
N ALA A 504 5.53 18.88 -14.31
CA ALA A 504 6.66 18.10 -14.81
C ALA A 504 7.30 18.72 -16.06
N MET A 505 6.50 19.24 -17.00
CA MET A 505 7.02 19.86 -18.22
C MET A 505 7.67 21.23 -17.98
N SER A 506 7.29 21.94 -16.91
CA SER A 506 7.85 23.26 -16.55
C SER A 506 9.38 23.25 -16.39
N LEU A 507 9.97 22.09 -16.11
CA LEU A 507 11.40 21.92 -15.87
C LEU A 507 12.22 21.81 -17.17
N LEU A 508 11.59 21.45 -18.29
CA LEU A 508 12.18 21.61 -19.61
C LEU A 508 12.38 23.08 -19.97
N TRP A 509 11.65 24.02 -19.33
CA TRP A 509 11.86 25.46 -19.50
C TRP A 509 13.03 26.03 -18.70
N SER A 510 13.59 25.28 -17.73
CA SER A 510 14.80 25.71 -17.00
C SER A 510 16.06 25.54 -17.86
N PRO A 511 16.78 26.63 -18.21
CA PRO A 511 18.00 26.54 -19.03
C PRO A 511 19.10 25.70 -18.35
N THR A 512 19.17 25.76 -17.02
CA THR A 512 20.16 25.04 -16.22
C THR A 512 19.93 23.54 -16.24
N ILE A 513 18.67 23.11 -16.07
CA ILE A 513 18.31 21.68 -16.11
C ILE A 513 18.41 21.17 -17.55
N ARG A 514 17.92 21.94 -18.52
CA ARG A 514 18.01 21.60 -19.95
C ARG A 514 19.46 21.35 -20.39
N ALA A 515 20.41 22.19 -19.97
CA ALA A 515 21.82 22.03 -20.31
C ALA A 515 22.48 20.77 -19.73
N HIS A 516 21.92 20.18 -18.67
CA HIS A 516 22.46 19.00 -17.98
C HIS A 516 21.67 17.72 -18.27
N VAL A 517 20.41 17.83 -18.72
CA VAL A 517 19.53 16.71 -19.08
C VAL A 517 19.51 16.46 -20.58
N LEU A 518 19.53 17.51 -21.41
CA LEU A 518 19.60 17.42 -22.86
C LEU A 518 21.04 17.74 -23.30
N PRO A 519 21.80 16.73 -23.78
CA PRO A 519 23.17 16.94 -24.21
C PRO A 519 23.27 18.06 -25.26
N GLY A 520 24.24 18.97 -25.12
CA GLY A 520 24.51 20.03 -26.11
C GLY A 520 24.74 19.48 -27.53
N SER A 521 24.78 20.35 -28.54
CA SER A 521 24.85 20.03 -29.98
C SER A 521 25.96 19.07 -30.43
N GLY A 522 26.94 18.74 -29.58
CA GLY A 522 28.05 17.82 -29.86
C GLY A 522 27.93 16.40 -29.28
N ALA A 523 26.88 16.06 -28.55
CA ALA A 523 26.68 14.69 -28.08
C ALA A 523 25.93 13.85 -29.13
N GLY A 524 26.48 12.68 -29.45
CA GLY A 524 25.93 11.77 -30.45
C GLY A 524 24.47 11.40 -30.18
N TRP A 525 23.69 11.22 -31.24
CA TRP A 525 22.26 10.90 -31.20
C TRP A 525 21.95 9.73 -30.25
N ILE A 526 22.81 8.71 -30.22
CA ILE A 526 22.71 7.52 -29.37
C ILE A 526 22.61 7.91 -27.89
N MET A 527 23.47 8.80 -27.38
CA MET A 527 23.48 9.15 -25.95
C MET A 527 22.23 9.94 -25.54
N ARG A 528 21.65 10.72 -26.46
CA ARG A 528 20.36 11.41 -26.25
C ARG A 528 19.21 10.42 -26.18
N TRP A 529 19.20 9.44 -27.08
CA TRP A 529 18.19 8.38 -27.09
C TRP A 529 18.36 7.41 -25.91
N THR A 530 19.57 7.13 -25.43
CA THR A 530 19.79 6.32 -24.23
C THR A 530 19.35 7.03 -22.96
N ALA A 531 19.62 8.33 -22.82
CA ALA A 531 19.13 9.12 -21.68
C ALA A 531 17.61 9.25 -21.69
N LEU A 532 17.01 9.46 -22.87
CA LEU A 532 15.56 9.49 -23.05
C LEU A 532 14.94 8.11 -22.81
N ALA A 533 15.56 7.03 -23.27
CA ALA A 533 15.09 5.67 -23.05
C ALA A 533 15.24 5.24 -21.58
N LEU A 534 16.29 5.66 -20.86
CA LEU A 534 16.45 5.43 -19.43
C LEU A 534 15.40 6.23 -18.64
N LEU A 535 15.17 7.50 -19.00
CA LEU A 535 14.14 8.34 -18.40
C LEU A 535 12.75 7.74 -18.64
N LEU A 536 12.43 7.38 -19.88
CA LEU A 536 11.16 6.75 -20.25
C LEU A 536 11.02 5.37 -19.60
N ARG A 537 12.10 4.57 -19.48
CA ARG A 537 12.06 3.24 -18.84
C ARG A 537 11.95 3.32 -17.33
N LEU A 538 12.58 4.30 -16.68
CA LEU A 538 12.33 4.61 -15.26
C LEU A 538 10.88 5.05 -15.09
N CYS A 539 10.42 6.00 -15.90
CA CYS A 539 9.04 6.47 -15.87
C CYS A 539 8.01 5.37 -16.15
N THR A 540 8.26 4.42 -17.06
CA THR A 540 7.32 3.31 -17.33
C THR A 540 7.39 2.19 -16.30
N SER A 541 8.57 1.94 -15.71
CA SER A 541 8.71 0.97 -14.59
C SER A 541 7.99 1.47 -13.34
N PHE A 542 7.90 2.80 -13.15
CA PHE A 542 7.20 3.43 -12.04
C PHE A 542 5.77 3.89 -12.38
N SER A 543 5.37 3.97 -13.64
CA SER A 543 4.02 4.43 -14.01
C SER A 543 2.96 3.35 -13.85
N ASN A 544 3.35 2.07 -13.80
CA ASN A 544 2.43 0.97 -13.88
C ASN A 544 2.63 0.00 -12.72
N SER A 545 1.66 -0.08 -11.83
CA SER A 545 1.70 -0.94 -10.63
C SER A 545 1.43 -2.42 -10.91
N PHE A 546 1.32 -2.79 -12.19
CA PHE A 546 1.37 -4.18 -12.68
C PHE A 546 2.75 -4.84 -12.61
N VAL A 547 3.81 -4.11 -12.24
CA VAL A 547 5.10 -4.77 -11.99
C VAL A 547 4.97 -5.58 -10.70
N VAL A 548 4.56 -6.84 -10.86
CA VAL A 548 4.84 -7.91 -9.91
C VAL A 548 6.36 -7.88 -9.71
N ASN A 549 6.80 -7.69 -8.47
CA ASN A 549 8.21 -7.50 -8.08
C ASN A 549 8.87 -6.15 -8.45
N GLU A 550 8.16 -5.02 -8.29
CA GLU A 550 8.73 -3.66 -8.44
C GLU A 550 10.01 -3.48 -7.62
N ASP A 551 10.02 -3.97 -6.38
CA ASP A 551 11.19 -4.05 -5.51
C ASP A 551 12.40 -4.75 -6.16
N SER A 552 12.18 -5.87 -6.85
CA SER A 552 13.23 -6.63 -7.55
C SER A 552 13.77 -5.89 -8.78
N GLU A 553 12.89 -5.23 -9.55
CA GLU A 553 13.27 -4.44 -10.72
C GLU A 553 14.08 -3.21 -10.32
N VAL A 554 13.63 -2.48 -9.29
CA VAL A 554 14.34 -1.31 -8.76
C VAL A 554 15.70 -1.73 -8.18
N LEU A 555 15.77 -2.84 -7.44
CA LEU A 555 17.02 -3.39 -6.93
C LEU A 555 17.96 -3.80 -8.08
N GLY A 556 17.42 -4.40 -9.14
CA GLY A 556 18.14 -4.80 -10.35
C GLY A 556 18.73 -3.60 -11.10
N LEU A 557 17.95 -2.54 -11.29
CA LEU A 557 18.37 -1.29 -11.92
C LEU A 557 19.46 -0.57 -11.09
N LEU A 558 19.26 -0.44 -9.78
CA LEU A 558 20.26 0.16 -8.88
C LEU A 558 21.57 -0.62 -8.94
N SER A 559 21.48 -1.95 -8.79
CA SER A 559 22.66 -2.83 -8.84
C SER A 559 23.41 -2.68 -10.16
N SER A 560 22.69 -2.59 -11.29
CA SER A 560 23.30 -2.42 -12.61
C SER A 560 24.05 -1.10 -12.73
N LEU A 561 23.47 0.02 -12.26
CA LEU A 561 24.15 1.31 -12.25
C LEU A 561 25.37 1.32 -11.34
N LEU A 562 25.29 0.72 -10.15
CA LEU A 562 26.42 0.62 -9.23
C LEU A 562 27.54 -0.25 -9.80
N VAL A 563 27.24 -1.33 -10.55
CA VAL A 563 28.23 -2.13 -11.27
C VAL A 563 28.91 -1.29 -12.37
N LEU A 564 28.16 -0.51 -13.13
CA LEU A 564 28.73 0.40 -14.14
C LEU A 564 29.66 1.45 -13.52
N LEU A 565 29.39 1.89 -12.29
CA LEU A 565 30.29 2.75 -11.53
C LEU A 565 31.51 1.98 -10.98
N LEU A 566 31.37 0.70 -10.64
CA LEU A 566 32.43 -0.13 -10.07
C LEU A 566 33.47 -0.55 -11.12
N VAL A 567 33.03 -0.99 -12.30
CA VAL A 567 33.90 -1.59 -13.32
C VAL A 567 35.09 -0.70 -13.71
N PRO A 568 34.90 0.61 -14.06
CA PRO A 568 36.03 1.47 -14.41
C PRO A 568 37.02 1.67 -13.25
N ARG A 569 36.52 1.71 -12.00
CA ARG A 569 37.33 1.90 -10.79
C ARG A 569 38.17 0.66 -10.49
N VAL A 570 37.59 -0.53 -10.66
CA VAL A 570 38.29 -1.81 -10.58
C VAL A 570 39.35 -1.90 -11.68
N VAL A 571 38.98 -1.64 -12.95
CA VAL A 571 39.94 -1.67 -14.08
C VAL A 571 41.10 -0.71 -13.83
N ALA A 572 40.84 0.51 -13.34
CA ALA A 572 41.88 1.47 -12.97
C ALA A 572 42.75 0.99 -11.79
N TRP A 573 42.17 0.27 -10.82
CA TRP A 573 42.91 -0.36 -9.73
C TRP A 573 43.85 -1.48 -10.21
N TRP A 574 43.43 -2.28 -11.20
CA TRP A 574 44.26 -3.31 -11.85
C TRP A 574 45.30 -2.73 -12.85
N ALA A 575 45.16 -1.46 -13.24
CA ALA A 575 45.96 -0.83 -14.30
C ALA A 575 47.39 -0.33 -13.90
N PRO A 576 48.03 -0.78 -12.81
CA PRO A 576 49.49 -0.67 -12.72
C PRO A 576 50.17 -1.99 -12.32
N GLN A 577 50.24 -2.95 -13.25
CA GLN A 577 51.19 -4.08 -13.19
C GLN A 577 51.69 -4.58 -14.56
N ARG A 578 51.22 -4.02 -15.68
CA ARG A 578 51.65 -4.44 -17.03
C ARG A 578 52.79 -3.61 -17.67
N SER A 579 53.16 -2.46 -17.10
CA SER A 579 54.25 -1.62 -17.65
C SER A 579 55.65 -1.92 -17.11
N SER A 580 55.81 -2.90 -16.20
CA SER A 580 57.12 -3.30 -15.66
C SER A 580 57.76 -4.53 -16.34
N ARG A 581 57.17 -5.05 -17.44
CA ARG A 581 57.64 -6.28 -18.11
C ARG A 581 57.87 -6.19 -19.62
N ALA A 582 57.97 -4.99 -20.20
CA ALA A 582 58.45 -4.82 -21.58
C ALA A 582 59.91 -4.32 -21.57
N GLY A 583 60.77 -5.05 -22.28
CA GLY A 583 62.23 -5.01 -22.16
C GLY A 583 62.89 -3.64 -22.33
N LEU A 584 63.85 -3.35 -21.46
CA LEU A 584 64.80 -2.24 -21.56
C LEU A 584 66.21 -2.78 -21.36
N SER A 585 67.13 -2.37 -22.24
CA SER A 585 68.52 -2.85 -22.30
C SER A 585 69.33 -2.43 -21.05
N PRO A 586 70.45 -3.13 -20.73
CA PRO A 586 71.24 -2.88 -19.53
C PRO A 586 71.84 -1.46 -19.46
N GLY A 587 72.04 -0.79 -20.60
CA GLY A 587 72.67 0.53 -20.68
C GLY A 587 71.80 1.71 -20.22
N ASP A 588 70.48 1.59 -20.34
CA ASP A 588 69.54 2.67 -19.98
C ASP A 588 69.19 2.70 -18.47
N ARG A 589 69.54 1.64 -17.72
CA ARG A 589 69.30 1.58 -16.28
C ARG A 589 70.16 2.56 -15.48
N VAL A 590 71.38 2.85 -15.93
CA VAL A 590 72.32 3.72 -15.18
C VAL A 590 72.00 5.21 -15.39
N LYS A 591 71.51 5.59 -16.58
CA LYS A 591 71.09 6.98 -16.86
C LYS A 591 69.72 7.31 -16.24
N LEU A 592 68.81 6.34 -16.11
CA LEU A 592 67.53 6.56 -15.45
C LEU A 592 67.67 6.60 -13.91
N LEU A 593 68.61 5.84 -13.32
CA LEU A 593 68.81 5.85 -11.86
C LEU A 593 69.44 7.18 -11.35
N THR A 594 70.26 7.85 -12.17
CA THR A 594 70.84 9.15 -11.81
C THR A 594 69.84 10.30 -12.01
N ALA A 595 68.99 10.27 -13.05
CA ALA A 595 67.93 11.26 -13.27
C ALA A 595 66.72 11.11 -12.33
N ARG A 596 66.49 9.92 -11.76
CA ARG A 596 65.36 9.64 -10.85
C ARG A 596 65.66 9.95 -9.38
N SER A 597 66.93 10.12 -9.00
CA SER A 597 67.28 10.52 -7.62
C SER A 597 67.05 12.01 -7.35
N SER A 598 67.12 12.87 -8.38
CA SER A 598 66.94 14.32 -8.23
C SER A 598 65.48 14.80 -8.36
N ALA A 599 64.59 14.01 -8.97
CA ALA A 599 63.18 14.35 -9.14
C ALA A 599 62.22 13.69 -8.11
N PHE A 600 62.68 12.71 -7.33
CA PHE A 600 61.81 11.99 -6.38
C PHE A 600 61.61 12.71 -5.03
N SER A 601 62.33 13.80 -4.76
CA SER A 601 62.24 14.47 -3.45
C SER A 601 61.16 15.55 -3.35
N ARG A 602 60.31 15.79 -4.36
CA ARG A 602 59.25 16.84 -4.28
C ARG A 602 57.84 16.48 -4.74
N HIS A 603 57.53 15.27 -5.20
CA HIS A 603 56.17 14.92 -5.71
C HIS A 603 55.60 13.57 -5.22
N GLY A 604 56.16 12.99 -4.15
CA GLY A 604 55.80 11.65 -3.65
C GLY A 604 54.50 11.50 -2.87
N ASP A 605 53.77 12.58 -2.57
CA ASP A 605 52.62 12.53 -1.63
C ASP A 605 51.24 12.56 -2.32
N GLY A 606 51.14 13.11 -3.54
CA GLY A 606 49.86 13.24 -4.26
C GLY A 606 49.36 11.94 -4.91
N THR A 607 50.24 11.17 -5.54
CA THR A 607 49.88 9.93 -6.27
C THR A 607 49.53 8.77 -5.32
N ARG A 608 50.20 8.69 -4.17
CA ARG A 608 49.94 7.69 -3.13
C ARG A 608 48.57 7.90 -2.47
N ARG A 609 48.18 9.16 -2.24
CA ARG A 609 46.87 9.53 -1.67
C ARG A 609 45.71 9.26 -2.65
N ILE A 610 45.90 9.51 -3.95
CA ILE A 610 44.88 9.20 -4.98
C ILE A 610 44.65 7.68 -5.10
N GLY A 611 45.72 6.88 -5.05
CA GLY A 611 45.61 5.40 -5.07
C GLY A 611 44.84 4.83 -3.86
N ILE A 612 45.09 5.35 -2.66
CA ILE A 612 44.40 4.92 -1.42
C ILE A 612 42.91 5.34 -1.44
N ALA A 613 42.60 6.53 -1.94
CA ALA A 613 41.22 7.00 -2.06
C ALA A 613 40.40 6.15 -3.05
N LEU A 614 40.95 5.87 -4.23
CA LEU A 614 40.33 5.02 -5.24
C LEU A 614 40.09 3.60 -4.73
N GLN A 615 41.02 3.05 -3.95
CA GLN A 615 40.88 1.74 -3.32
C GLN A 615 39.73 1.70 -2.30
N ARG A 616 39.59 2.74 -1.46
CA ARG A 616 38.50 2.83 -0.47
C ARG A 616 37.12 2.95 -1.12
N ASP A 617 36.99 3.74 -2.19
CA ASP A 617 35.72 3.92 -2.90
C ASP A 617 35.30 2.66 -3.66
N THR A 618 36.27 1.94 -4.23
CA THR A 618 36.04 0.64 -4.90
C THR A 618 35.57 -0.42 -3.90
N LEU A 619 36.22 -0.50 -2.73
CA LEU A 619 35.81 -1.42 -1.66
C LEU A 619 34.41 -1.08 -1.13
N PHE A 620 34.13 0.20 -0.88
CA PHE A 620 32.81 0.65 -0.43
C PHE A 620 31.70 0.25 -1.40
N LEU A 621 31.90 0.49 -2.70
CA LEU A 621 30.91 0.17 -3.73
C LEU A 621 30.72 -1.34 -3.89
N GLY A 622 31.79 -2.12 -3.75
CA GLY A 622 31.72 -3.59 -3.72
C GLY A 622 30.93 -4.13 -2.51
N PHE A 623 31.19 -3.61 -1.31
CA PHE A 623 30.43 -3.99 -0.10
C PHE A 623 28.97 -3.54 -0.18
N LEU A 624 28.70 -2.36 -0.72
CA LEU A 624 27.33 -1.87 -0.94
C LEU A 624 26.57 -2.79 -1.90
N LEU A 625 27.17 -3.17 -3.02
CA LEU A 625 26.58 -4.11 -3.99
C LEU A 625 26.30 -5.47 -3.37
N LEU A 626 27.25 -6.03 -2.60
CA LEU A 626 27.08 -7.31 -1.93
C LEU A 626 25.96 -7.24 -0.88
N GLY A 627 25.94 -6.18 -0.06
CA GLY A 627 24.90 -5.94 0.94
C GLY A 627 23.52 -5.79 0.31
N LEU A 628 23.41 -5.07 -0.80
CA LEU A 628 22.16 -4.93 -1.56
C LEU A 628 21.68 -6.27 -2.12
N ARG A 629 22.57 -7.08 -2.70
CA ARG A 629 22.21 -8.36 -3.35
C ARG A 629 21.89 -9.48 -2.37
N MET A 630 22.52 -9.50 -1.20
CA MET A 630 22.31 -10.54 -0.20
C MET A 630 21.30 -10.11 0.87
N GLY A 631 21.37 -8.87 1.32
CA GLY A 631 20.58 -8.36 2.43
C GLY A 631 19.16 -7.96 2.05
N VAL A 632 18.98 -7.23 0.95
CA VAL A 632 17.63 -6.74 0.56
C VAL A 632 16.66 -7.90 0.32
N PRO A 633 16.98 -8.97 -0.43
CA PRO A 633 16.05 -10.08 -0.61
C PRO A 633 15.58 -10.77 0.68
N MET A 634 16.39 -10.74 1.76
CA MET A 634 16.00 -11.29 3.06
C MET A 634 15.07 -10.36 3.85
N LEU A 635 15.06 -9.07 3.51
CA LEU A 635 14.24 -8.02 4.12
C LEU A 635 12.93 -7.79 3.36
N LEU A 636 12.89 -8.15 2.07
CA LEU A 636 11.67 -8.06 1.27
C LEU A 636 10.58 -8.98 1.83
N ARG A 637 9.35 -8.46 1.85
CA ARG A 637 8.15 -9.16 2.32
C ARG A 637 7.45 -9.77 1.11
N TYR A 638 7.16 -11.07 1.18
CA TYR A 638 6.63 -11.81 0.02
C TYR A 638 5.24 -11.31 -0.35
N ARG A 639 5.04 -11.11 -1.66
CA ARG A 639 3.78 -10.72 -2.29
C ARG A 639 2.99 -12.00 -2.59
N ALA A 640 2.13 -12.43 -1.68
CA ALA A 640 0.95 -13.17 -2.12
C ALA A 640 0.08 -12.16 -2.86
N HIS A 641 -0.35 -12.50 -4.07
CA HIS A 641 -0.98 -11.56 -4.98
C HIS A 641 -2.20 -10.87 -4.32
N ALA A 642 -2.28 -9.54 -4.46
CA ALA A 642 -3.42 -8.70 -4.06
C ALA A 642 -3.92 -8.76 -2.60
N THR A 643 -3.29 -9.48 -1.67
CA THR A 643 -3.75 -9.51 -0.27
C THR A 643 -3.43 -8.23 0.49
N HIS A 644 -4.45 -7.67 1.14
CA HIS A 644 -4.43 -6.47 1.96
C HIS A 644 -3.66 -6.58 3.30
N THR A 645 -2.63 -7.42 3.44
CA THR A 645 -1.95 -7.62 4.74
C THR A 645 -0.57 -6.98 4.86
N VAL A 646 -0.34 -6.38 6.03
CA VAL A 646 0.81 -5.55 6.43
C VAL A 646 1.88 -6.37 7.16
N ASP A 647 1.53 -7.60 7.49
CA ASP A 647 2.20 -8.37 8.54
C ASP A 647 2.89 -9.64 8.01
N THR A 648 3.16 -9.74 6.70
CA THR A 648 4.11 -10.75 6.23
C THR A 648 5.50 -10.43 6.76
N GLU A 649 5.94 -11.19 7.75
CA GLU A 649 7.27 -11.07 8.34
C GLU A 649 8.34 -11.42 7.29
N SER A 650 9.35 -10.56 7.18
CA SER A 650 10.49 -10.86 6.31
C SER A 650 11.25 -12.10 6.80
N ALA A 651 12.06 -12.72 5.94
CA ALA A 651 12.92 -13.83 6.37
C ALA A 651 13.86 -13.41 7.52
N MET A 652 14.28 -12.14 7.52
CA MET A 652 15.07 -11.55 8.60
C MET A 652 14.25 -11.38 9.90
N ASP A 653 13.02 -10.88 9.82
CA ASP A 653 12.14 -10.73 10.99
C ASP A 653 11.91 -12.08 11.68
N ARG A 654 11.60 -13.12 10.89
CA ARG A 654 11.45 -14.50 11.40
C ARG A 654 12.72 -15.04 12.06
N ALA A 655 13.88 -14.77 11.48
CA ALA A 655 15.15 -15.18 12.08
C ALA A 655 15.43 -14.45 13.41
N LEU A 656 15.04 -13.18 13.52
CA LEU A 656 15.20 -12.40 14.75
C LEU A 656 14.24 -12.84 15.85
N LEU A 657 13.02 -13.27 15.51
CA LEU A 657 12.06 -13.80 16.49
C LEU A 657 12.51 -15.11 17.15
N GLN A 658 13.44 -15.84 16.53
CA GLN A 658 14.05 -17.03 17.13
C GLN A 658 15.11 -16.69 18.20
N LEU A 659 15.49 -15.42 18.34
CA LEU A 659 16.44 -14.99 19.37
C LEU A 659 15.75 -14.85 20.74
N PRO A 660 16.45 -15.18 21.84
CA PRO A 660 15.97 -14.91 23.20
C PRO A 660 15.51 -13.46 23.39
N ALA A 661 14.37 -13.25 24.05
CA ALA A 661 13.76 -11.92 24.25
C ALA A 661 14.71 -10.85 24.83
N GLY A 662 15.71 -11.25 25.62
CA GLY A 662 16.72 -10.35 26.18
C GLY A 662 17.70 -9.74 25.15
N LEU A 663 17.76 -10.28 23.92
CA LEU A 663 18.59 -9.78 22.83
C LEU A 663 17.82 -8.86 21.85
N LEU A 664 16.49 -8.84 21.93
CA LEU A 664 15.63 -7.97 21.13
C LEU A 664 15.53 -6.60 21.81
N CYS A 665 16.48 -5.73 21.52
CA CYS A 665 16.52 -4.38 22.08
C CYS A 665 15.93 -3.37 21.08
N GLU A 666 14.85 -2.69 21.46
CA GLU A 666 14.18 -1.62 20.69
C GLU A 666 15.12 -0.45 20.34
N ARG A 667 16.28 -0.38 20.99
CA ARG A 667 17.30 0.68 20.83
C ARG A 667 18.42 0.31 19.85
N VAL A 668 18.36 -0.87 19.23
CA VAL A 668 19.43 -1.40 18.35
C VAL A 668 19.69 -0.48 17.16
N GLY A 669 18.66 0.12 16.55
CA GLY A 669 18.83 1.08 15.44
C GLY A 669 19.74 2.26 15.81
N ILE A 670 19.57 2.81 17.02
CA ILE A 670 20.40 3.91 17.53
C ILE A 670 21.87 3.49 17.65
N LEU A 671 22.11 2.31 18.23
CA LEU A 671 23.46 1.78 18.44
C LEU A 671 24.17 1.46 17.12
N VAL A 672 23.48 0.79 16.21
CA VAL A 672 24.00 0.44 14.87
C VAL A 672 24.29 1.71 14.07
N GLY A 673 23.39 2.69 14.09
CA GLY A 673 23.60 3.97 13.41
C GLY A 673 24.81 4.74 13.94
N GLY A 674 24.97 4.83 15.26
CA GLY A 674 26.12 5.48 15.89
C GLY A 674 27.45 4.78 15.57
N PHE A 675 27.45 3.45 15.59
CA PHE A 675 28.62 2.65 15.22
C PHE A 675 28.98 2.81 13.74
N ALA A 676 28.02 2.63 12.83
CA ALA A 676 28.21 2.77 11.39
C ALA A 676 28.74 4.17 11.02
N TRP A 677 28.18 5.22 11.63
CA TRP A 677 28.68 6.58 11.45
C TRP A 677 30.13 6.74 11.92
N SER A 678 30.48 6.19 13.09
CA SER A 678 31.84 6.28 13.65
C SER A 678 32.89 5.56 12.81
N VAL A 679 32.49 4.52 12.08
CA VAL A 679 33.33 3.77 11.14
C VAL A 679 33.48 4.52 9.81
N LEU A 680 32.37 5.00 9.24
CA LEU A 680 32.36 5.67 7.93
C LEU A 680 32.93 7.10 7.99
N TYR A 681 32.79 7.79 9.12
CA TYR A 681 33.08 9.22 9.28
C TYR A 681 33.89 9.55 10.56
N PRO A 682 35.06 8.94 10.77
CA PRO A 682 35.80 9.01 12.04
C PRO A 682 36.24 10.41 12.48
N HIS A 683 36.26 11.39 11.56
CA HIS A 683 36.78 12.74 11.80
C HIS A 683 35.72 13.86 11.69
N HIS A 684 34.46 13.55 11.37
CA HIS A 684 33.42 14.58 11.18
C HIS A 684 32.70 14.99 12.46
N VAL A 685 32.41 14.00 13.31
CA VAL A 685 31.85 14.19 14.65
C VAL A 685 32.75 13.39 15.60
N ARG A 686 33.15 13.98 16.73
CA ARG A 686 33.98 13.27 17.72
C ARG A 686 33.24 12.00 18.16
N ARG A 687 33.92 10.85 18.16
CA ARG A 687 33.34 9.55 18.56
C ARG A 687 32.68 9.58 19.94
N ILE A 688 33.27 10.32 20.87
CA ILE A 688 32.71 10.53 22.22
C ILE A 688 31.36 11.25 22.14
N THR A 689 31.23 12.26 21.28
CA THR A 689 29.96 12.97 21.07
C THR A 689 28.92 12.03 20.46
N VAL A 690 29.29 11.23 19.45
CA VAL A 690 28.38 10.23 18.86
C VAL A 690 27.90 9.23 19.92
N ALA A 691 28.82 8.67 20.72
CA ALA A 691 28.49 7.72 21.79
C ALA A 691 27.58 8.34 22.86
N ALA A 692 27.88 9.57 23.29
CA ALA A 692 27.06 10.30 24.26
C ALA A 692 25.64 10.58 23.72
N THR A 693 25.51 10.98 22.46
CA THR A 693 24.21 11.18 21.81
C THR A 693 23.43 9.88 21.71
N CYS A 694 24.07 8.78 21.33
CA CYS A 694 23.43 7.45 21.27
C CYS A 694 22.92 7.02 22.64
N LEU A 695 23.74 7.20 23.69
CA LEU A 695 23.34 6.90 25.07
C LEU A 695 22.15 7.77 25.50
N PHE A 696 22.19 9.07 25.20
CA PHE A 696 21.12 9.99 25.60
C PHE A 696 19.80 9.66 24.92
N LEU A 697 19.81 9.42 23.59
CA LEU A 697 18.63 8.99 22.83
C LEU A 697 18.09 7.63 23.30
N ALA A 698 18.99 6.69 23.62
CA ALA A 698 18.62 5.38 24.16
C ALA A 698 17.94 5.50 25.54
N VAL A 699 18.40 6.40 26.41
CA VAL A 699 17.80 6.62 27.74
C VAL A 699 16.40 7.22 27.63
N VAL A 700 16.19 8.18 26.72
CA VAL A 700 14.89 8.86 26.57
C VAL A 700 13.93 8.16 25.60
N TYR A 701 14.27 6.96 25.11
CA TYR A 701 13.48 6.22 24.12
C TYR A 701 12.02 6.02 24.56
N GLN A 702 11.80 5.58 25.80
CA GLN A 702 10.47 5.34 26.37
C GLN A 702 9.87 6.57 27.08
N ALA A 703 10.50 7.74 26.99
CA ALA A 703 10.04 8.94 27.69
C ALA A 703 9.10 9.78 26.79
N PRO A 704 7.79 9.88 27.11
CA PRO A 704 6.84 10.59 26.26
C PRO A 704 7.23 12.05 26.04
N VAL A 705 7.05 12.55 24.82
CA VAL A 705 7.42 13.90 24.33
C VAL A 705 8.93 14.17 24.33
N THR A 706 9.62 13.77 25.39
CA THR A 706 11.07 13.90 25.59
C THR A 706 11.84 13.19 24.48
N HIS A 707 11.37 12.01 24.05
CA HIS A 707 11.89 11.26 22.92
C HIS A 707 12.04 12.12 21.63
N HIS A 708 11.10 13.03 21.37
CA HIS A 708 11.09 13.88 20.18
C HIS A 708 11.78 15.24 20.38
N VAL A 709 11.74 15.78 21.60
CA VAL A 709 12.34 17.09 21.92
C VAL A 709 13.86 16.99 22.04
N VAL A 710 14.36 15.91 22.65
CA VAL A 710 15.80 15.71 22.90
C VAL A 710 16.66 15.77 21.63
N PRO A 711 16.32 15.10 20.52
CA PRO A 711 17.04 15.24 19.25
C PRO A 711 17.21 16.71 18.83
N LEU A 712 16.15 17.52 18.92
CA LEU A 712 16.18 18.94 18.56
C LEU A 712 17.10 19.75 19.48
N VAL A 713 17.04 19.48 20.79
CA VAL A 713 17.92 20.11 21.79
C VAL A 713 19.38 19.73 21.54
N CYS A 714 19.67 18.46 21.25
CA CYS A 714 21.01 18.00 20.90
C CYS A 714 21.57 18.77 19.69
N ILE A 715 20.77 18.93 18.63
CA ILE A 715 21.17 19.69 17.44
C ILE A 715 21.44 21.15 17.81
N ALA A 716 20.53 21.82 18.52
CA ALA A 716 20.65 23.22 18.89
C ALA A 716 21.84 23.50 19.84
N ALA A 717 22.16 22.57 20.74
CA ALA A 717 23.23 22.71 21.73
C ALA A 717 24.62 22.40 21.16
N TYR A 718 24.73 21.67 20.05
CA TYR A 718 26.01 21.25 19.48
C TYR A 718 27.01 22.39 19.21
N PRO A 719 26.63 23.54 18.62
CA PRO A 719 27.55 24.65 18.39
C PRO A 719 28.09 25.28 19.69
N LEU A 720 27.35 25.17 20.80
CA LEU A 720 27.76 25.64 22.11
C LEU A 720 28.70 24.63 22.77
N ALA A 721 28.34 23.35 22.79
CA ALA A 721 29.19 22.27 23.33
C ALA A 721 30.56 22.19 22.62
N TRP A 722 30.58 22.41 21.29
CA TRP A 722 31.82 22.47 20.52
C TRP A 722 32.77 23.58 20.98
N LYS A 723 32.24 24.77 21.33
CA LYS A 723 33.05 25.89 21.85
C LYS A 723 33.65 25.61 23.22
N TRP A 724 32.92 24.91 24.08
CA TRP A 724 33.39 24.56 25.42
C TRP A 724 34.45 23.45 25.40
N ALA A 725 34.39 22.54 24.43
CA ALA A 725 35.33 21.44 24.27
C ALA A 725 36.65 21.81 23.55
N VAL A 726 36.81 23.09 23.17
CA VAL A 726 38.06 23.67 22.66
C VAL A 726 38.56 24.67 23.70
N SER A 727 39.50 24.26 24.55
CA SER A 727 40.13 25.13 25.56
C SER A 727 40.76 26.39 24.93
N PRO A 728 40.76 27.55 25.62
CA PRO A 728 41.22 28.84 25.09
C PRO A 728 42.75 29.00 24.98
N ALA A 729 43.51 27.91 24.86
CA ALA A 729 44.98 27.98 24.96
C ALA A 729 45.70 28.40 23.66
N VAL A 730 45.00 28.55 22.53
CA VAL A 730 45.61 29.04 21.27
C VAL A 730 44.64 29.99 20.55
N LEU A 731 44.76 31.28 20.81
CA LEU A 731 44.14 32.35 20.00
C LEU A 731 45.22 33.37 19.63
N PRO A 732 45.59 33.52 18.35
CA PRO A 732 46.11 34.79 17.87
C PRO A 732 44.95 35.80 17.82
N ARG A 733 45.27 37.05 18.17
CA ARG A 733 44.35 38.18 18.27
C ARG A 733 43.47 38.38 17.02
N ARG A 734 42.19 38.67 17.26
CA ARG A 734 41.11 39.08 16.33
C ARG A 734 41.53 39.98 15.15
N PRO A 735 40.69 39.99 14.09
CA PRO A 735 39.99 41.23 13.76
C PRO A 735 38.46 41.11 13.92
N ARG A 736 37.84 42.24 14.29
CA ARG A 736 36.40 42.44 14.45
C ARG A 736 35.73 42.57 13.07
N SER A 737 34.91 41.59 12.68
CA SER A 737 33.70 41.85 11.86
C SER A 737 32.73 40.66 11.87
N SER A 738 31.44 40.99 11.97
CA SER A 738 30.25 40.16 11.74
C SER A 738 29.94 38.97 12.68
N ARG A 739 28.87 39.16 13.49
CA ARG A 739 28.12 38.15 14.25
C ARG A 739 27.38 37.11 13.38
N ARG A 740 27.58 37.05 12.06
CA ARG A 740 27.00 36.02 11.17
C ARG A 740 28.07 35.01 10.79
N SER A 741 28.08 33.83 11.43
CA SER A 741 28.64 32.54 10.93
C SER A 741 29.09 31.62 12.08
N LEU A 742 28.20 31.32 13.02
CA LEU A 742 28.44 30.26 14.03
C LEU A 742 27.54 29.04 13.84
N ILE A 743 26.49 29.18 13.02
CA ILE A 743 25.54 28.12 12.65
C ILE A 743 26.04 27.36 11.40
N ALA A 744 27.05 27.87 10.70
CA ALA A 744 27.51 27.38 9.40
C ALA A 744 28.82 26.57 9.45
N SER A 745 29.08 25.79 10.51
CA SER A 745 30.24 24.86 10.49
C SER A 745 29.87 23.55 9.79
N PRO A 746 30.73 23.00 8.90
CA PRO A 746 30.53 21.69 8.26
C PRO A 746 30.15 20.56 9.22
N GLY A 747 30.69 20.58 10.44
CA GLY A 747 30.41 19.58 11.48
C GLY A 747 29.01 19.67 12.07
N HIS A 748 28.38 20.85 12.09
CA HIS A 748 27.03 21.01 12.62
C HIS A 748 25.97 20.38 11.70
N ALA A 749 26.10 20.55 10.38
CA ALA A 749 25.19 19.92 9.42
C ALA A 749 25.31 18.38 9.45
N ALA A 750 26.54 17.87 9.56
CA ALA A 750 26.79 16.44 9.69
C ALA A 750 26.23 15.85 10.99
N TYR A 751 26.39 16.56 12.11
CA TYR A 751 25.81 16.16 13.40
C TYR A 751 24.27 16.20 13.39
N ALA A 752 23.68 17.26 12.81
CA ALA A 752 22.23 17.38 12.69
C ALA A 752 21.61 16.26 11.87
N TYR A 753 22.25 15.91 10.75
CA TYR A 753 21.84 14.77 9.93
C TYR A 753 21.94 13.44 10.67
N LEU A 754 23.04 13.19 11.39
CA LEU A 754 23.21 11.98 12.21
C LEU A 754 22.09 11.87 13.26
N VAL A 755 21.86 12.94 14.04
CA VAL A 755 20.80 12.93 15.07
C VAL A 755 19.43 12.65 14.46
N PHE A 756 19.15 13.19 13.27
CA PHE A 756 17.91 12.93 12.56
C PHE A 756 17.78 11.46 12.13
N VAL A 757 18.85 10.85 11.60
CA VAL A 757 18.86 9.40 11.26
C VAL A 757 18.65 8.53 12.49
N LEU A 758 19.29 8.85 13.62
CA LEU A 758 19.10 8.12 14.87
C LEU A 758 17.67 8.22 15.37
N TRP A 759 17.07 9.42 15.32
CA TRP A 759 15.68 9.64 15.68
C TRP A 759 14.71 8.87 14.77
N LEU A 760 14.93 8.86 13.45
CA LEU A 760 14.12 8.07 12.52
C LEU A 760 14.21 6.56 12.82
N SER A 761 15.40 6.05 13.12
CA SER A 761 15.58 4.63 13.47
C SER A 761 14.84 4.23 14.74
N SER A 762 14.64 5.17 15.68
CA SER A 762 13.89 4.92 16.90
C SER A 762 12.37 4.92 16.73
N LEU A 763 11.82 5.47 15.62
CA LEU A 763 10.38 5.43 15.34
C LEU A 763 9.85 4.05 14.92
N CYS A 764 10.73 3.03 14.85
CA CYS A 764 10.38 1.68 14.40
C CYS A 764 9.81 0.78 15.50
N ASP A 765 9.68 1.27 16.74
CA ASP A 765 9.18 0.51 17.90
C ASP A 765 9.85 -0.88 18.02
N LYS A 766 9.07 -1.97 18.07
CA LYS A 766 9.54 -3.36 18.16
C LYS A 766 10.12 -3.92 16.85
N ARG A 767 10.06 -3.20 15.72
CA ARG A 767 10.54 -3.67 14.41
C ARG A 767 12.08 -3.51 14.30
N VAL A 768 12.81 -4.41 14.94
CA VAL A 768 14.29 -4.35 15.06
C VAL A 768 14.99 -4.38 13.70
N ALA A 769 14.59 -5.26 12.77
CA ALA A 769 15.21 -5.33 11.44
C ALA A 769 15.05 -3.99 10.70
N THR A 770 13.84 -3.43 10.71
CA THR A 770 13.56 -2.14 10.07
C THR A 770 14.37 -1.01 10.68
N ALA A 771 14.50 -0.95 12.01
CA ALA A 771 15.31 0.04 12.71
C ALA A 771 16.79 0.00 12.26
N ILE A 772 17.33 -1.20 12.04
CA ILE A 772 18.70 -1.41 11.52
C ILE A 772 18.82 -0.89 10.09
N VAL A 773 17.85 -1.21 9.21
CA VAL A 773 17.86 -0.76 7.81
C VAL A 773 17.82 0.76 7.71
N VAL A 774 16.93 1.43 8.46
CA VAL A 774 16.84 2.90 8.53
C VAL A 774 18.19 3.51 8.92
N ALA A 775 18.84 2.95 9.96
CA ALA A 775 20.13 3.43 10.44
C ALA A 775 21.27 3.23 9.43
N LEU A 776 21.32 2.06 8.77
CA LEU A 776 22.34 1.75 7.77
C LEU A 776 22.18 2.60 6.51
N TYR A 777 20.96 2.70 5.95
CA TYR A 777 20.69 3.54 4.79
C TYR A 777 21.07 4.99 5.06
N GLY A 778 20.58 5.57 6.17
CA GLY A 778 20.88 6.95 6.53
C GLY A 778 22.37 7.22 6.73
N THR A 779 23.14 6.29 7.31
CA THR A 779 24.59 6.49 7.52
C THR A 779 25.42 6.28 6.24
N ILE A 780 25.01 5.38 5.35
CA ILE A 780 25.69 5.09 4.08
C ILE A 780 25.45 6.21 3.04
N LEU A 781 24.27 6.84 3.06
CA LEU A 781 23.82 7.78 2.02
C LEU A 781 24.77 8.97 1.77
N PRO A 782 25.31 9.69 2.78
CA PRO A 782 26.25 10.78 2.52
C PRO A 782 27.56 10.33 1.83
N ARG A 783 28.03 9.12 2.10
CA ARG A 783 29.22 8.53 1.45
C ARG A 783 28.93 8.23 -0.02
N LEU A 784 27.75 7.68 -0.31
CA LEU A 784 27.28 7.47 -1.69
C LEU A 784 27.18 8.80 -2.45
N CYS A 785 26.57 9.83 -1.85
CA CYS A 785 26.51 11.19 -2.41
C CYS A 785 27.91 11.74 -2.75
N CYS A 786 28.90 11.50 -1.89
CA CYS A 786 30.28 11.95 -2.14
C CYS A 786 30.97 11.22 -3.28
N LEU A 787 30.76 9.91 -3.39
CA LEU A 787 31.30 9.11 -4.49
C LEU A 787 30.70 9.55 -5.84
N LEU A 788 29.41 9.88 -5.87
CA LEU A 788 28.69 10.27 -7.08
C LEU A 788 29.07 11.65 -7.62
N ARG A 789 29.75 12.51 -6.84
CA ARG A 789 30.05 13.90 -7.24
C ARG A 789 30.79 14.06 -8.56
N ILE A 790 31.63 13.08 -8.88
CA ILE A 790 32.45 13.08 -10.09
C ILE A 790 31.68 12.58 -11.31
N GLU A 791 30.49 12.01 -11.11
CA GLU A 791 29.64 11.46 -12.15
C GLU A 791 28.70 12.54 -12.73
N PRO A 792 28.14 12.34 -13.94
CA PRO A 792 27.14 13.23 -14.51
C PRO A 792 25.95 13.42 -13.56
N VAL A 793 25.44 14.65 -13.44
CA VAL A 793 24.33 15.02 -12.53
C VAL A 793 23.11 14.09 -12.70
N LEU A 794 22.80 13.69 -13.95
CA LEU A 794 21.72 12.74 -14.23
C LEU A 794 21.96 11.36 -13.58
N THR A 795 23.19 10.84 -13.67
CA THR A 795 23.59 9.59 -13.01
C THR A 795 23.50 9.73 -11.49
N GLN A 796 23.92 10.87 -10.93
CA GLN A 796 23.80 11.12 -9.48
C GLN A 796 22.33 11.05 -9.04
N ALA A 797 21.45 11.79 -9.72
CA ALA A 797 20.04 11.85 -9.38
C ALA A 797 19.34 10.49 -9.56
N ALA A 798 19.66 9.75 -10.63
CA ALA A 798 19.08 8.43 -10.90
C ALA A 798 19.49 7.38 -9.85
N VAL A 799 20.77 7.32 -9.47
CA VAL A 799 21.26 6.38 -8.45
C VAL A 799 20.62 6.70 -7.08
N LEU A 800 20.53 7.98 -6.72
CA LEU A 800 19.93 8.40 -5.44
C LEU A 800 18.43 8.14 -5.39
N HIS A 801 17.73 8.31 -6.51
CA HIS A 801 16.31 7.97 -6.66
C HIS A 801 16.06 6.47 -6.47
N LEU A 802 16.81 5.62 -7.16
CA LEU A 802 16.68 4.18 -7.02
C LEU A 802 17.09 3.71 -5.62
N ALA A 803 18.15 4.28 -5.03
CA ALA A 803 18.56 3.97 -3.67
C ALA A 803 17.47 4.28 -2.63
N ALA A 804 16.74 5.38 -2.80
CA ALA A 804 15.63 5.73 -1.92
C ALA A 804 14.47 4.73 -2.03
N PHE A 805 14.11 4.29 -3.24
CA PHE A 805 13.08 3.26 -3.42
C PHE A 805 13.52 1.89 -2.91
N VAL A 806 14.77 1.47 -3.12
CA VAL A 806 15.28 0.21 -2.54
C VAL A 806 15.21 0.25 -1.01
N ALA A 807 15.57 1.38 -0.39
CA ALA A 807 15.45 1.54 1.06
C ALA A 807 13.99 1.49 1.52
N PHE A 808 13.09 2.19 0.81
CA PHE A 808 11.65 2.14 1.07
C PHE A 808 11.11 0.70 1.09
N PHE A 809 11.42 -0.11 0.06
CA PHE A 809 10.99 -1.52 0.01
C PHE A 809 11.70 -2.41 1.04
N ALA A 810 13.00 -2.21 1.28
CA ALA A 810 13.76 -2.97 2.26
C ALA A 810 13.31 -2.73 3.72
N GLU A 811 12.64 -1.63 4.00
CA GLU A 811 12.01 -1.36 5.29
C GLU A 811 10.64 -2.04 5.47
N GLY A 812 10.15 -2.72 4.42
CA GLY A 812 8.85 -3.39 4.41
C GLY A 812 7.70 -2.52 3.92
N HIS A 813 7.97 -1.28 3.47
CA HIS A 813 6.94 -0.42 2.89
C HIS A 813 6.61 -0.87 1.48
N GLN A 814 5.37 -0.67 1.08
CA GLN A 814 4.94 -0.79 -0.30
C GLN A 814 4.09 0.43 -0.65
N CYS A 815 3.86 0.64 -1.94
CA CYS A 815 2.94 1.67 -2.41
C CYS A 815 1.48 1.22 -2.22
N MET A 816 1.13 0.73 -1.03
CA MET A 816 -0.19 0.27 -0.61
C MET A 816 -0.53 0.84 0.77
N LEU A 817 -1.78 1.30 0.96
CA LEU A 817 -2.18 2.05 2.16
C LEU A 817 -2.16 1.21 3.43
N ASN A 818 -2.39 -0.10 3.31
CA ASN A 818 -2.26 -1.04 4.41
C ASN A 818 -0.81 -1.07 4.91
N THR A 819 0.22 -1.05 4.05
CA THR A 819 1.63 -1.16 4.49
C THR A 819 2.17 0.02 5.31
N ILE A 820 1.35 1.04 5.58
CA ILE A 820 1.70 2.17 6.43
C ILE A 820 1.84 1.69 7.89
N ASP A 821 3.02 1.94 8.47
CA ASP A 821 3.33 1.60 9.86
C ASP A 821 2.73 2.62 10.84
N TRP A 822 1.44 2.44 11.15
CA TRP A 822 0.69 3.32 12.06
C TRP A 822 1.20 3.28 13.51
N ASN A 823 1.93 2.23 13.92
CA ASN A 823 2.49 2.12 15.27
C ASN A 823 3.45 3.28 15.59
N SER A 824 4.12 3.82 14.57
CA SER A 824 4.98 5.00 14.70
C SER A 824 4.26 6.25 15.25
N SER A 825 2.93 6.33 15.13
CA SER A 825 2.14 7.43 15.71
C SER A 825 2.09 7.41 17.24
N PHE A 826 2.36 6.27 17.85
CA PHE A 826 2.32 6.05 19.30
C PHE A 826 3.71 6.10 19.95
N VAL A 827 4.79 5.96 19.17
CA VAL A 827 6.16 5.99 19.68
C VAL A 827 6.45 7.34 20.32
N GLY A 828 6.74 7.34 21.63
CA GLY A 828 7.08 8.55 22.37
C GLY A 828 5.90 9.50 22.63
N MET A 829 4.64 9.05 22.49
CA MET A 829 3.45 9.88 22.67
C MET A 829 2.61 9.44 23.88
N PRO A 830 2.11 10.37 24.73
CA PRO A 830 1.30 10.03 25.91
C PRO A 830 -0.16 9.68 25.59
N GLY A 831 -0.60 9.85 24.33
CA GLY A 831 -1.97 9.57 23.88
C GLY A 831 -2.13 9.84 22.38
N TYR A 832 -3.30 9.49 21.83
CA TYR A 832 -3.59 9.68 20.41
C TYR A 832 -3.73 11.17 20.05
N ASN A 833 -2.92 11.63 19.11
CA ASN A 833 -3.03 12.96 18.50
C ASN A 833 -2.91 12.82 17.00
N MET A 834 -4.00 13.08 16.28
CA MET A 834 -4.07 12.90 14.82
C MET A 834 -2.99 13.67 14.06
N TYR A 835 -2.70 14.92 14.46
CA TYR A 835 -1.73 15.76 13.75
C TYR A 835 -0.29 15.35 14.03
N ALA A 836 0.05 15.17 15.31
CA ALA A 836 1.40 14.75 15.69
C ALA A 836 1.69 13.31 15.23
N GLY A 837 0.75 12.39 15.41
CA GLY A 837 0.82 11.02 14.93
C GLY A 837 0.95 10.95 13.42
N GLY A 838 0.18 11.76 12.68
CA GLY A 838 0.30 11.87 11.23
C GLY A 838 1.68 12.32 10.77
N VAL A 839 2.31 13.29 11.45
CA VAL A 839 3.69 13.70 11.13
C VAL A 839 4.68 12.56 11.38
N LEU A 840 4.56 11.83 12.49
CA LEU A 840 5.45 10.71 12.80
C LEU A 840 5.33 9.59 11.75
N VAL A 841 4.09 9.25 11.36
CA VAL A 841 3.81 8.27 10.30
C VAL A 841 4.39 8.73 8.97
N LEU A 842 4.16 9.99 8.56
CA LEU A 842 4.73 10.52 7.31
C LEU A 842 6.26 10.51 7.33
N CYS A 843 6.88 10.88 8.46
CA CYS A 843 8.32 10.78 8.62
C CYS A 843 8.80 9.33 8.51
N ARG A 844 8.15 8.39 9.20
CA ARG A 844 8.50 6.97 9.20
C ARG A 844 8.34 6.31 7.84
N THR A 845 7.31 6.68 7.07
CA THR A 845 7.02 6.08 5.76
C THR A 845 7.90 6.66 4.66
N PHE A 846 8.17 7.96 4.67
CA PHE A 846 8.78 8.65 3.52
C PHE A 846 10.22 9.12 3.73
N HIS A 847 10.84 8.90 4.91
CA HIS A 847 12.19 9.42 5.21
C HIS A 847 13.26 9.02 4.20
N ALA A 848 13.18 7.84 3.59
CA ALA A 848 14.15 7.37 2.60
C ALA A 848 14.37 8.40 1.47
N PHE A 849 13.29 9.07 1.05
CA PHE A 849 13.30 10.11 0.03
C PHE A 849 13.73 11.48 0.57
N LEU A 850 13.35 11.80 1.81
CA LEU A 850 13.67 13.07 2.48
C LEU A 850 15.16 13.19 2.85
N LEU A 851 15.80 12.07 3.16
CA LEU A 851 17.21 12.01 3.55
C LEU A 851 18.17 12.36 2.39
N VAL A 852 17.77 12.17 1.12
CA VAL A 852 18.61 12.43 -0.06
C VAL A 852 19.06 13.90 -0.17
N PRO A 853 18.16 14.90 -0.23
CA PRO A 853 18.56 16.31 -0.28
C PRO A 853 19.36 16.74 0.96
N LEU A 854 19.07 16.18 2.14
CA LEU A 854 19.82 16.44 3.37
C LEU A 854 21.25 15.85 3.31
N ALA A 855 21.42 14.64 2.79
CA ALA A 855 22.71 13.98 2.65
C ALA A 855 23.63 14.68 1.63
N LEU A 856 23.06 15.16 0.51
CA LEU A 856 23.78 15.95 -0.49
C LEU A 856 24.41 17.21 0.14
N ARG A 857 23.73 17.84 1.13
CA ARG A 857 24.26 18.97 1.91
C ARG A 857 25.44 18.56 2.79
N VAL A 858 25.32 17.47 3.55
CA VAL A 858 26.37 16.97 4.47
C VAL A 858 27.66 16.68 3.72
N CYS A 859 27.55 16.06 2.54
CA CYS A 859 28.71 15.70 1.74
C CYS A 859 29.60 16.91 1.37
N HIS A 860 29.07 18.16 1.33
CA HIS A 860 29.90 19.35 1.04
C HIS A 860 30.87 19.69 2.17
N GLY A 861 30.45 19.40 3.40
CA GLY A 861 31.30 19.56 4.58
C GLY A 861 32.40 18.50 4.68
N VAL A 862 32.17 17.32 4.11
CA VAL A 862 33.09 16.17 4.20
C VAL A 862 34.42 16.42 3.51
N THR A 863 34.41 17.12 2.37
CA THR A 863 35.62 17.41 1.57
C THR A 863 36.40 18.65 2.04
N ALA A 864 35.79 19.54 2.84
CA ALA A 864 36.44 20.76 3.31
C ALA A 864 37.39 20.51 4.50
N GLY A 865 37.11 19.51 5.34
CA GLY A 865 37.95 19.16 6.50
C GLY A 865 39.33 18.62 6.12
N THR A 866 39.45 17.92 4.99
CA THR A 866 40.72 17.35 4.52
C THR A 866 41.68 18.36 3.89
N ALA A 867 41.22 19.57 3.56
CA ALA A 867 42.04 20.62 2.96
C ALA A 867 42.61 21.61 4.01
N HIS A 868 42.06 21.64 5.23
CA HIS A 868 42.43 22.65 6.23
C HIS A 868 43.63 22.24 7.09
N GLU A 869 44.00 20.96 7.13
CA GLU A 869 45.21 20.48 7.83
C GLU A 869 46.51 20.71 7.04
N SER A 870 46.45 21.09 5.76
CA SER A 870 47.66 21.21 4.92
C SER A 870 48.24 22.62 4.81
N HIS A 871 47.65 23.63 5.46
CA HIS A 871 48.05 25.03 5.27
C HIS A 871 48.82 25.67 6.44
N ASP A 872 48.86 25.03 7.62
CA ASP A 872 49.46 25.62 8.83
C ASP A 872 50.93 25.20 9.09
N ASP A 873 51.49 24.23 8.35
CA ASP A 873 52.86 23.74 8.55
C ASP A 873 53.92 24.32 7.59
N ALA A 874 53.57 25.25 6.70
CA ALA A 874 54.48 25.78 5.67
C ALA A 874 54.79 27.29 5.78
N ALA A 875 54.52 27.90 6.94
CA ALA A 875 54.78 29.33 7.19
C ALA A 875 55.91 29.54 8.22
N GLY A 876 57.06 28.94 7.95
CA GLY A 876 58.31 29.23 8.67
C GLY A 876 59.46 29.12 7.68
N THR A 877 60.34 30.13 7.66
CA THR A 877 61.53 30.24 6.81
C THR A 877 61.30 30.40 5.30
N VAL A 878 61.47 31.62 4.77
CA VAL A 878 62.69 32.04 4.04
C VAL A 878 62.57 33.54 3.74
N ARG A 879 63.59 34.27 4.20
CA ARG A 879 63.84 35.69 3.95
C ARG A 879 64.34 35.91 2.51
N THR A 880 63.80 36.95 1.86
CA THR A 880 64.42 37.89 0.90
C THR A 880 65.57 37.40 0.01
N ARG A 881 65.39 37.55 -1.31
CA ARG A 881 66.35 38.27 -2.17
C ARG A 881 65.69 38.65 -3.51
N ASP A 882 65.54 39.96 -3.69
CA ASP A 882 65.30 40.62 -4.96
C ASP A 882 66.54 40.51 -5.85
N ILE A 883 66.37 40.15 -7.12
CA ILE A 883 67.25 40.57 -8.22
C ILE A 883 66.39 40.84 -9.46
N THR A 884 66.35 42.11 -9.84
CA THR A 884 65.79 42.70 -11.06
C THR A 884 66.93 42.99 -12.04
N ILE A 885 66.93 42.40 -13.24
CA ILE A 885 67.59 42.87 -14.49
C ILE A 885 66.88 42.10 -15.64
N GLY A 886 66.46 42.61 -16.79
CA GLY A 886 66.53 43.89 -17.50
C GLY A 886 66.06 43.65 -18.96
N SER A 887 65.43 44.66 -19.56
CA SER A 887 65.03 44.86 -20.97
C SER A 887 66.05 44.39 -22.02
N ALA A 888 65.74 44.03 -23.28
CA ALA A 888 65.06 44.80 -24.34
C ALA A 888 64.93 43.93 -25.66
N PRO A 889 64.38 44.46 -26.79
CA PRO A 889 63.58 43.72 -27.79
C PRO A 889 64.29 43.45 -29.15
N GLY A 890 63.64 42.68 -30.03
CA GLY A 890 64.02 42.59 -31.45
C GLY A 890 63.08 41.70 -32.29
N GLU A 891 62.54 42.29 -33.36
CA GLU A 891 61.65 41.72 -34.39
C GLU A 891 62.40 40.76 -35.34
N ASP A 892 61.71 39.74 -35.89
CA ASP A 892 61.41 39.64 -37.32
C ASP A 892 60.73 38.31 -37.73
N ALA A 893 59.92 38.39 -38.78
CA ALA A 893 59.04 37.34 -39.30
C ALA A 893 59.66 36.54 -40.47
N SER A 894 59.46 35.22 -40.53
CA SER A 894 58.74 34.53 -41.63
C SER A 894 58.80 32.99 -41.54
N GLN A 895 57.59 32.41 -41.63
CA GLN A 895 57.19 31.14 -42.24
C GLN A 895 58.14 29.92 -42.25
N ARG A 896 57.71 28.83 -41.58
CA ARG A 896 57.48 27.51 -42.22
C ARG A 896 56.64 26.58 -41.33
N THR A 897 55.95 25.69 -42.02
CA THR A 897 54.74 24.93 -41.70
C THR A 897 54.92 23.71 -40.79
N THR A 898 53.77 23.33 -40.18
CA THR A 898 53.30 21.98 -39.79
C THR A 898 54.03 21.21 -38.68
N ALA A 899 53.40 21.12 -37.50
CA ALA A 899 53.00 19.85 -36.88
C ALA A 899 52.19 20.11 -35.59
N GLU A 900 51.27 19.19 -35.32
CA GLU A 900 50.23 19.17 -34.31
C GLU A 900 50.71 19.35 -32.85
N SER A 901 49.95 20.12 -32.05
CA SER A 901 49.46 19.62 -30.76
C SER A 901 48.30 20.49 -30.28
N SER A 902 47.08 19.98 -30.45
CA SER A 902 45.91 20.51 -29.77
C SER A 902 46.04 20.26 -28.27
N VAL A 903 46.57 21.24 -27.54
CA VAL A 903 46.41 21.28 -26.08
C VAL A 903 44.91 21.47 -25.82
N ALA A 904 44.23 20.36 -25.59
CA ALA A 904 42.85 20.33 -25.15
C ALA A 904 42.75 21.12 -23.84
N ALA A 905 42.28 22.35 -23.94
CA ALA A 905 41.88 23.15 -22.80
C ALA A 905 40.81 22.35 -22.03
N ARG A 906 41.20 21.77 -20.88
CA ARG A 906 40.26 21.20 -19.92
C ARG A 906 39.20 22.28 -19.60
N PRO A 907 37.90 22.00 -19.73
CA PRO A 907 36.89 22.92 -19.24
C PRO A 907 37.10 23.10 -17.73
N PRO A 908 36.90 24.31 -17.18
CA PRO A 908 37.02 24.53 -15.75
C PRO A 908 36.02 23.64 -15.02
N ALA A 909 36.49 22.86 -14.04
CA ALA A 909 35.62 22.05 -13.20
C ALA A 909 34.52 22.96 -12.62
N PRO A 910 33.23 22.61 -12.76
CA PRO A 910 32.16 23.39 -12.17
C PRO A 910 32.41 23.46 -10.66
N ARG A 911 32.37 24.68 -10.11
CA ARG A 911 32.49 24.90 -8.66
C ARG A 911 31.59 23.90 -7.93
N ALA A 912 32.15 23.07 -7.05
CA ALA A 912 31.45 21.92 -6.45
C ALA A 912 30.06 22.24 -5.86
N ALA A 913 29.84 23.46 -5.37
CA ALA A 913 28.55 23.93 -4.85
C ALA A 913 27.44 24.04 -5.92
N VAL A 914 27.79 24.29 -7.19
CA VAL A 914 26.84 24.36 -8.32
C VAL A 914 26.33 22.95 -8.67
N SER A 915 27.17 21.93 -8.58
CA SER A 915 26.81 20.55 -8.94
C SER A 915 25.73 19.94 -8.03
N ALA A 916 25.79 20.14 -6.71
CA ALA A 916 24.78 19.57 -5.82
C ALA A 916 23.46 20.32 -5.82
N THR A 917 23.49 21.64 -5.98
CA THR A 917 22.27 22.45 -6.18
C THR A 917 21.49 21.93 -7.40
N VAL A 918 22.19 21.67 -8.49
CA VAL A 918 21.60 21.11 -9.72
C VAL A 918 21.15 19.65 -9.51
N THR A 919 21.89 18.86 -8.72
CA THR A 919 21.52 17.47 -8.40
C THR A 919 20.25 17.40 -7.53
N VAL A 920 20.12 18.26 -6.50
CA VAL A 920 18.91 18.36 -5.67
C VAL A 920 17.71 18.76 -6.52
N ALA A 921 17.88 19.74 -7.41
CA ALA A 921 16.82 20.17 -8.33
C ALA A 921 16.42 19.04 -9.30
N LEU A 922 17.38 18.28 -9.83
CA LEU A 922 17.12 17.17 -10.74
C LEU A 922 16.48 15.97 -10.03
N TYR A 923 16.88 15.67 -8.80
CA TYR A 923 16.26 14.64 -7.97
C TYR A 923 14.79 14.96 -7.66
N ALA A 924 14.51 16.20 -7.23
CA ALA A 924 13.14 16.68 -7.02
C ALA A 924 12.32 16.62 -8.32
N TYR A 925 12.95 16.91 -9.47
CA TYR A 925 12.29 16.76 -10.76
C TYR A 925 11.87 15.33 -11.07
N ILE A 926 12.77 14.36 -10.90
CA ILE A 926 12.45 12.95 -11.17
C ILE A 926 11.22 12.51 -10.37
N MET A 927 11.11 12.94 -9.09
CA MET A 927 9.94 12.65 -8.26
C MET A 927 8.65 13.31 -8.80
N LEU A 928 8.71 14.59 -9.19
CA LEU A 928 7.57 15.29 -9.80
C LEU A 928 7.13 14.64 -11.12
N ALA A 929 8.09 14.25 -11.96
CA ALA A 929 7.84 13.59 -13.24
C ALA A 929 7.22 12.20 -13.04
N GLN A 930 7.75 11.41 -12.11
CA GLN A 930 7.16 10.13 -11.73
C GLN A 930 5.72 10.30 -11.27
N SER A 931 5.45 11.18 -10.31
CA SER A 931 4.09 11.44 -9.83
C SER A 931 3.14 11.88 -10.94
N ALA A 932 3.58 12.76 -11.84
CA ALA A 932 2.76 13.21 -12.96
C ALA A 932 2.40 12.06 -13.92
N ILE A 933 3.39 11.22 -14.25
CA ILE A 933 3.20 10.08 -15.17
C ILE A 933 2.32 9.02 -14.52
N SER A 934 2.53 8.70 -13.25
CA SER A 934 1.68 7.79 -12.47
C SER A 934 0.22 8.29 -12.47
N CYS A 935 -0.04 9.55 -12.08
CA CYS A 935 -1.39 10.11 -12.04
C CYS A 935 -2.06 10.17 -13.43
N PHE A 936 -1.31 10.50 -14.47
CA PHE A 936 -1.81 10.50 -15.85
C PHE A 936 -2.14 9.09 -16.33
N ASN A 937 -1.30 8.10 -16.01
CA ASN A 937 -1.58 6.71 -16.30
C ASN A 937 -2.85 6.24 -15.57
N GLY A 938 -3.00 6.59 -14.28
CA GLY A 938 -4.23 6.36 -13.51
C GLY A 938 -5.47 6.99 -14.14
N TYR A 939 -5.37 8.20 -14.71
CA TYR A 939 -6.47 8.83 -15.43
C TYR A 939 -6.87 8.09 -16.73
N ILE A 940 -5.90 7.58 -17.49
CA ILE A 940 -6.15 6.80 -18.71
C ILE A 940 -6.77 5.45 -18.36
N GLN A 941 -6.21 4.77 -17.35
CA GLN A 941 -6.57 3.40 -16.99
C GLN A 941 -7.81 3.30 -16.08
N LYS A 942 -8.42 4.42 -15.67
CA LYS A 942 -9.61 4.46 -14.79
C LYS A 942 -10.81 3.62 -15.27
N ALA A 943 -10.92 3.37 -16.58
CA ALA A 943 -12.03 2.62 -17.17
C ALA A 943 -11.83 1.10 -17.08
N HIS A 944 -10.59 0.64 -16.89
CA HIS A 944 -10.29 -0.74 -16.55
C HIS A 944 -10.38 -0.88 -15.02
N LEU A 945 -11.57 -1.18 -14.56
CA LEU A 945 -11.96 -1.30 -13.14
C LEU A 945 -11.07 -2.25 -12.30
N MET A 946 -10.28 -3.15 -12.91
CA MET A 946 -9.26 -3.96 -12.23
C MET A 946 -8.06 -3.13 -11.72
N LEU A 947 -7.73 -2.02 -12.38
CA LEU A 947 -6.55 -1.23 -12.03
C LEU A 947 -6.77 -0.32 -10.83
N PHE A 948 -7.94 0.29 -10.71
CA PHE A 948 -8.04 1.48 -9.89
C PHE A 948 -8.05 1.20 -8.37
N PRO A 949 -8.79 0.21 -7.84
CA PRO A 949 -8.78 -0.17 -6.41
C PRO A 949 -7.43 -0.66 -5.92
N ILE A 950 -6.71 -1.38 -6.76
CA ILE A 950 -5.39 -1.94 -6.43
C ILE A 950 -4.29 -0.86 -6.51
N PHE A 951 -4.45 0.18 -7.34
CA PHE A 951 -3.35 1.07 -7.72
C PHE A 951 -3.47 2.54 -7.30
N CYS A 952 -4.61 2.99 -6.77
CA CYS A 952 -4.74 4.32 -6.18
C CYS A 952 -3.71 4.61 -5.06
N PRO A 953 -3.37 3.65 -4.18
CA PRO A 953 -2.32 3.87 -3.20
C PRO A 953 -0.98 4.30 -3.82
N LYS A 954 -0.54 3.70 -4.92
CA LYS A 954 0.71 4.12 -5.59
C LYS A 954 0.67 5.55 -6.09
N LEU A 955 -0.45 5.97 -6.67
CA LEU A 955 -0.65 7.35 -7.12
C LEU A 955 -0.56 8.34 -5.95
N ILE A 956 -1.19 8.00 -4.82
CA ILE A 956 -1.14 8.80 -3.59
C ILE A 956 0.28 8.84 -3.03
N PHE A 957 0.96 7.69 -2.94
CA PHE A 957 2.34 7.61 -2.46
C PHE A 957 3.29 8.43 -3.33
N ASP A 958 3.25 8.29 -4.65
CA ASP A 958 4.08 9.09 -5.57
C ASP A 958 3.80 10.59 -5.41
N GLY A 959 2.53 10.97 -5.24
CA GLY A 959 2.11 12.34 -4.95
C GLY A 959 2.69 12.89 -3.64
N VAL A 960 2.59 12.13 -2.55
CA VAL A 960 3.11 12.51 -1.23
C VAL A 960 4.65 12.51 -1.21
N ILE A 961 5.29 11.50 -1.80
CA ILE A 961 6.75 11.41 -1.95
C ILE A 961 7.28 12.66 -2.64
N ALA A 962 6.71 13.03 -3.78
CA ALA A 962 7.13 14.21 -4.53
C ALA A 962 6.87 15.51 -3.74
N LEU A 963 5.69 15.67 -3.12
CA LEU A 963 5.37 16.85 -2.32
C LEU A 963 6.37 17.05 -1.16
N LEU A 964 6.58 16.01 -0.35
CA LEU A 964 7.48 16.08 0.81
C LEU A 964 8.95 16.24 0.38
N THR A 965 9.38 15.51 -0.65
CA THR A 965 10.74 15.61 -1.19
C THR A 965 11.02 17.02 -1.72
N CYS A 966 10.08 17.61 -2.45
CA CYS A 966 10.23 18.97 -2.95
C CYS A 966 10.23 20.01 -1.83
N ALA A 967 9.44 19.83 -0.77
CA ALA A 967 9.46 20.71 0.40
C ALA A 967 10.83 20.69 1.10
N VAL A 968 11.39 19.50 1.32
CA VAL A 968 12.74 19.36 1.91
C VAL A 968 13.81 19.88 0.97
N ALA A 969 13.74 19.58 -0.33
CA ALA A 969 14.65 20.12 -1.34
C ALA A 969 14.64 21.65 -1.34
N LEU A 970 13.45 22.28 -1.33
CA LEU A 970 13.31 23.73 -1.24
C LEU A 970 13.93 24.28 0.05
N ALA A 971 13.70 23.65 1.20
CA ALA A 971 14.32 24.05 2.46
C ALA A 971 15.86 23.94 2.43
N THR A 972 16.41 22.88 1.82
CA THR A 972 17.86 22.73 1.67
C THR A 972 18.48 23.79 0.76
N LEU A 973 17.72 24.26 -0.24
CA LEU A 973 18.14 25.32 -1.15
C LEU A 973 18.00 26.72 -0.50
N LEU A 974 16.90 26.99 0.22
CA LEU A 974 16.55 28.29 0.81
C LEU A 974 17.46 28.73 1.97
N PHE A 975 18.04 27.78 2.70
CA PHE A 975 18.97 28.03 3.80
C PHE A 975 20.41 27.65 3.40
N PRO A 976 21.02 28.31 2.39
CA PRO A 976 22.42 28.09 2.06
C PRO A 976 23.27 28.57 3.25
N SER A 977 24.18 27.70 3.68
CA SER A 977 25.13 27.95 4.77
C SER A 977 26.02 29.16 4.51
#